data_AF-A0A960K519-F1
#
_entry.id   AF-A0A960K519-F1
#
_cell.length_a   1.000
_cell.length_b   1.000
_cell.length_c   1.000
_cell.angle_alpha   90.00
_cell.angle_beta   90.00
_cell.angle_gamma   90.00
#
_symmetry.space_group_name_H-M   'P 1'
#
loop_
_entity.id
_entity.type
_entity.pdbx_description
1 polymer ?
#
loop_
_entity_poly.entity_id
_entity_poly.type
_entity_poly.pdbx_seq_one_letter_code
_entity_poly.pdbx_strand_id
1 'polypeptide(L)'
;MHPDVQRPSEGVFDMFLFRSGHRPLLRSRTRGLTAFLFLWLVTIGAQAQFPSQEPGYSSNAVFELGDLDDVNLFNGNLILSLPLGQSYGAGGGLSYAFTLRYNWNQAWEPRNAPHICVREFHGNDVDVPIDIYDPGATSLAPGWSLSFGSLEGPAQAPDVGEEWEYTSPDGAEHKFFANLHPPATPFGSAHYTADGTHLRLQSTPADCINRPASGRSGCTMRVELPDGSIHTFERQGTNPPPGGDSWRIVSITSPEGLNNSLTFNRQQPDTLEITDGFRTHYIHSQGGRITSIDLAAFNSNRAVYQFEYTPYTVDRHRYAWDWYQALCIDGTAPDDPPTLTVDLLTRIVQPDDSYYEMDYYTEDGGVSSDAAAAGIRTLRHWTGLFYEWKYTVKNFRYQQGPAHLQPRAASRAFGVSSKEVYAFVPGTTNKIDHGTWQYLLERAPAGVEAPLDRQGLNTTTEEPCYHKSTVIDPLGNRQVSYLLTADQGFTYQQNRPYTVCDPVTGTFQGDETTGEAGPGPFLSEELYDSAGTKLREVWVDYESDGVGSGSRFHHEQRLTYSGTVYLDDGGRIKETSYSDFDGLGHARQVVEDGDFPLGEGHREAFTRYNPARGSLDDGSFTPPPVSQPWVLGTYDLVDVSEGQPTAHFARSLFCFEAATGLLKGQRTLKADTEGAGDVLRRYFHDNRGQITSETLYGGDPQSLTAAGCGQNAASGLSPVQEVQHTYQFGSRRKSQVKDGSAVVLTTLDSDVDANTGR
;
A
#
# COMPACT_ATOMS: atom_id res chain seq x y z
N MET A 1 8.73 -27.85 53.53
CA MET A 1 9.27 -27.21 54.75
C MET A 1 10.37 -26.25 54.31
N HIS A 2 10.06 -24.96 54.25
CA HIS A 2 11.05 -23.85 54.35
C HIS A 2 11.65 -23.85 55.78
N PRO A 3 12.84 -23.27 56.05
CA PRO A 3 13.24 -21.87 55.77
C PRO A 3 14.66 -21.73 55.15
N ASP A 4 14.97 -20.78 54.27
CA ASP A 4 15.18 -19.32 54.40
C ASP A 4 16.61 -18.90 54.86
N VAL A 5 17.09 -17.76 54.32
CA VAL A 5 18.16 -16.84 54.79
C VAL A 5 19.50 -16.72 54.00
N GLN A 6 19.62 -15.56 53.32
CA GLN A 6 20.73 -14.58 53.15
C GLN A 6 21.70 -14.52 51.94
N ARG A 7 21.66 -13.33 51.29
CA ARG A 7 22.73 -12.65 50.50
C ARG A 7 23.83 -12.10 51.44
N PRO A 8 25.06 -11.79 50.96
CA PRO A 8 25.41 -10.48 50.35
C PRO A 8 26.45 -10.64 49.21
N SER A 9 27.05 -9.69 48.48
CA SER A 9 27.30 -8.24 48.60
C SER A 9 27.75 -7.69 47.23
N GLU A 10 27.56 -6.38 47.05
CA GLU A 10 28.02 -5.51 45.97
C GLU A 10 29.56 -5.44 45.81
N GLY A 11 30.01 -5.07 44.61
CA GLY A 11 31.40 -4.70 44.30
C GLY A 11 31.48 -3.68 43.16
N VAL A 12 31.69 -2.42 43.53
CA VAL A 12 32.02 -1.25 42.69
C VAL A 12 33.56 -1.01 42.74
N PHE A 13 34.08 -0.17 41.83
CA PHE A 13 35.46 0.36 41.65
C PHE A 13 36.26 -0.34 40.51
N ASP A 14 37.00 0.33 39.61
CA ASP A 14 37.54 1.68 39.65
C ASP A 14 37.90 2.28 38.28
N MET A 15 38.00 3.60 38.29
CA MET A 15 38.26 4.58 37.25
C MET A 15 39.75 4.93 37.22
N PHE A 16 40.41 4.88 36.05
CA PHE A 16 41.78 5.42 35.90
C PHE A 16 41.81 6.68 35.01
N LEU A 17 42.05 7.80 35.69
CA LEU A 17 42.49 9.09 35.17
C LEU A 17 43.96 9.03 34.73
N PHE A 18 44.30 9.65 33.59
CA PHE A 18 45.64 10.20 33.36
C PHE A 18 45.57 11.66 32.92
N ARG A 19 46.34 12.50 33.63
CA ARG A 19 46.45 13.96 33.49
C ARG A 19 47.47 14.37 32.42
N SER A 20 47.05 15.35 31.61
CA SER A 20 47.73 16.55 31.08
C SER A 20 49.26 16.62 30.91
N GLY A 21 49.68 16.98 29.68
CA GLY A 21 50.93 17.67 29.35
C GLY A 21 50.77 18.51 28.07
N HIS A 22 51.27 19.75 28.06
CA HIS A 22 50.99 20.82 27.09
C HIS A 22 51.74 20.77 25.74
N ARG A 23 51.01 21.06 24.63
CA ARG A 23 51.25 21.92 23.41
C ARG A 23 52.67 22.01 22.76
N PRO A 24 52.82 22.27 21.42
CA PRO A 24 51.91 23.10 20.58
C PRO A 24 51.65 22.69 19.10
N LEU A 25 50.49 23.18 18.62
CA LEU A 25 50.18 23.77 17.30
C LEU A 25 50.55 23.02 16.00
N LEU A 26 49.51 22.51 15.31
CA LEU A 26 49.30 22.79 13.89
C LEU A 26 47.80 22.72 13.55
N ARG A 27 47.31 23.83 12.98
CA ARG A 27 45.95 24.04 12.51
C ARG A 27 45.75 23.24 11.21
N SER A 28 44.68 22.45 11.15
CA SER A 28 43.92 22.20 9.93
C SER A 28 42.52 21.77 10.33
N ARG A 29 41.55 22.66 10.11
CA ARG A 29 40.13 22.40 10.31
C ARG A 29 39.56 21.95 8.96
N THR A 30 39.11 20.72 8.88
CA THR A 30 38.10 20.27 7.90
C THR A 30 37.26 19.23 8.62
N ARG A 31 36.19 19.69 9.28
CA ARG A 31 35.09 18.83 9.72
C ARG A 31 34.14 18.71 8.53
N GLY A 32 34.26 17.65 7.75
CA GLY A 32 33.20 17.21 6.85
C GLY A 32 32.17 16.49 7.70
N LEU A 33 31.07 17.17 8.03
CA LEU A 33 29.91 16.57 8.68
C LEU A 33 29.02 16.05 7.55
N THR A 34 29.06 14.74 7.32
CA THR A 34 28.14 14.06 6.39
C THR A 34 26.80 13.92 7.11
N ALA A 35 25.86 14.82 6.82
CA ALA A 35 24.48 14.68 7.25
C ALA A 35 23.77 13.72 6.29
N PHE A 36 23.44 12.53 6.76
CA PHE A 36 22.44 11.66 6.15
C PHE A 36 21.07 12.21 6.58
N LEU A 37 20.32 12.80 5.64
CA LEU A 37 18.92 13.18 5.87
C LEU A 37 18.02 12.07 5.31
N PHE A 38 17.31 11.39 6.19
CA PHE A 38 16.15 10.57 5.87
C PHE A 38 14.96 11.50 5.64
N LEU A 39 14.28 11.40 4.49
CA LEU A 39 12.99 12.03 4.25
C LEU A 39 11.96 10.91 4.05
N TRP A 40 11.01 10.81 4.99
CA TRP A 40 9.77 10.04 4.85
C TRP A 40 8.61 10.97 5.20
N LEU A 41 7.67 11.09 4.25
CA LEU A 41 6.20 11.16 4.41
C LEU A 41 5.63 11.67 3.08
N VAL A 42 5.08 10.75 2.31
CA VAL A 42 4.20 11.04 1.18
C VAL A 42 2.93 10.25 1.46
N THR A 43 1.90 10.94 1.94
CA THR A 43 0.53 10.41 2.02
C THR A 43 -0.20 10.81 0.75
N ILE A 44 -0.44 9.87 -0.14
CA ILE A 44 -1.32 10.07 -1.31
C ILE A 44 -2.68 9.43 -0.97
N GLY A 45 -3.79 10.06 -1.37
CA GLY A 45 -5.13 9.56 -1.09
C GLY A 45 -5.42 8.26 -1.84
N ALA A 46 -6.18 7.34 -1.24
CA ALA A 46 -6.71 6.16 -1.92
C ALA A 46 -8.10 6.45 -2.49
N GLN A 47 -8.44 5.81 -3.61
CA GLN A 47 -9.82 5.76 -4.10
C GLN A 47 -10.66 4.86 -3.19
N ALA A 48 -11.86 5.32 -2.83
CA ALA A 48 -12.78 4.53 -2.05
C ALA A 48 -13.66 3.65 -2.94
N GLN A 49 -13.62 2.33 -2.72
CA GLN A 49 -14.70 1.41 -3.11
C GLN A 49 -15.83 1.54 -2.07
N PHE A 50 -16.96 0.85 -2.23
CA PHE A 50 -17.99 0.91 -1.18
C PHE A 50 -17.35 0.53 0.18
N PRO A 51 -17.60 1.27 1.30
CA PRO A 51 -16.84 1.10 2.54
C PRO A 51 -16.82 -0.32 3.10
N SER A 52 -17.87 -1.10 2.85
CA SER A 52 -17.98 -2.50 3.25
C SER A 52 -17.21 -3.50 2.37
N GLN A 53 -16.69 -3.06 1.23
CA GLN A 53 -16.05 -3.90 0.22
C GLN A 53 -14.62 -3.49 -0.09
N GLU A 54 -14.12 -2.39 0.46
CA GLU A 54 -12.70 -2.05 0.33
C GLU A 54 -11.82 -3.15 0.94
N PRO A 55 -11.02 -3.85 0.13
CA PRO A 55 -9.90 -4.62 0.65
C PRO A 55 -8.90 -3.59 1.13
N GLY A 56 -8.93 -3.32 2.43
CA GLY A 56 -8.07 -2.32 3.04
C GLY A 56 -6.62 -2.68 2.79
N TYR A 57 -5.98 -2.01 1.85
CA TYR A 57 -4.55 -1.76 1.85
C TYR A 57 -4.33 -0.55 0.96
N SER A 58 -4.25 0.63 1.58
CA SER A 58 -3.69 1.78 0.90
C SER A 58 -2.19 1.63 0.98
N SER A 59 -1.52 1.49 -0.17
CA SER A 59 -0.05 1.55 -0.26
C SER A 59 0.53 2.85 0.34
N ASN A 60 -0.34 3.82 0.64
CA ASN A 60 -0.02 5.12 1.23
C ASN A 60 -0.08 5.15 2.77
N ALA A 61 -0.37 4.03 3.44
CA ALA A 61 -0.19 3.89 4.89
C ALA A 61 1.32 3.73 5.19
N VAL A 62 2.02 4.86 5.32
CA VAL A 62 3.48 4.97 5.52
C VAL A 62 3.98 4.38 6.86
N PHE A 63 3.15 3.68 7.63
CA PHE A 63 3.56 3.10 8.92
C PHE A 63 3.12 1.65 9.08
N GLU A 64 3.79 0.75 8.37
CA GLU A 64 3.84 -0.63 8.82
C GLU A 64 5.21 -1.26 8.52
N LEU A 65 6.14 -1.03 9.43
CA LEU A 65 7.41 -1.74 9.49
C LEU A 65 7.43 -2.56 10.78
N GLY A 66 6.83 -3.76 10.71
CA GLY A 66 7.14 -4.84 11.64
C GLY A 66 6.04 -5.29 12.60
N ASP A 67 4.83 -4.74 12.51
CA ASP A 67 3.68 -5.31 13.22
C ASP A 67 3.05 -6.45 12.41
N LEU A 68 2.48 -7.42 13.15
CA LEU A 68 1.90 -8.64 12.59
C LEU A 68 0.57 -8.35 11.87
N ASP A 69 -0.11 -7.30 12.29
CA ASP A 69 -1.51 -7.03 12.00
C ASP A 69 -1.82 -5.54 11.82
N ASP A 70 -2.65 -5.24 10.82
CA ASP A 70 -3.22 -3.92 10.57
C ASP A 70 -4.74 -3.96 10.68
N VAL A 71 -5.32 -2.87 11.19
CA VAL A 71 -6.77 -2.68 11.26
C VAL A 71 -7.12 -1.42 10.47
N ASN A 72 -7.78 -1.61 9.33
CA ASN A 72 -8.22 -0.49 8.49
C ASN A 72 -9.16 0.43 9.29
N LEU A 73 -8.78 1.70 9.47
CA LEU A 73 -9.55 2.67 10.25
C LEU A 73 -10.83 3.15 9.57
N PHE A 74 -11.04 2.84 8.29
CA PHE A 74 -12.27 3.18 7.58
C PHE A 74 -13.41 2.17 7.84
N ASN A 75 -13.10 0.88 7.76
CA ASN A 75 -14.10 -0.18 7.84
C ASN A 75 -13.85 -1.24 8.93
N GLY A 76 -12.70 -1.17 9.59
CA GLY A 76 -12.27 -2.08 10.65
C GLY A 76 -11.72 -3.42 10.14
N ASN A 77 -11.46 -3.56 8.83
CA ASN A 77 -10.92 -4.78 8.25
C ASN A 77 -9.60 -5.19 8.91
N LEU A 78 -9.43 -6.48 9.21
CA LEU A 78 -8.17 -7.03 9.72
C LEU A 78 -7.32 -7.54 8.56
N ILE A 79 -6.07 -7.08 8.52
CA ILE A 79 -5.05 -7.58 7.60
C ILE A 79 -3.91 -8.17 8.43
N LEU A 80 -3.42 -9.37 8.08
CA LEU A 80 -2.22 -9.96 8.70
C LEU A 80 -1.17 -10.22 7.64
N SER A 81 0.10 -10.05 8.01
CA SER A 81 1.24 -10.39 7.14
C SER A 81 2.22 -11.32 7.85
N LEU A 82 2.32 -12.57 7.39
CA LEU A 82 3.24 -13.57 7.91
C LEU A 82 4.38 -13.82 6.91
N PRO A 83 5.60 -13.30 7.15
CA PRO A 83 6.73 -13.58 6.28
C PRO A 83 7.17 -15.05 6.42
N LEU A 84 7.37 -15.71 5.28
CA LEU A 84 7.89 -17.07 5.16
C LEU A 84 9.33 -17.01 4.66
N GLY A 85 10.27 -17.29 5.55
CA GLY A 85 11.70 -17.25 5.26
C GLY A 85 12.23 -15.82 5.17
N GLN A 86 13.32 -15.65 4.43
CA GLN A 86 14.00 -14.37 4.22
C GLN A 86 13.63 -13.74 2.87
N SER A 87 13.97 -12.47 2.69
CA SER A 87 13.95 -11.83 1.37
C SER A 87 15.12 -12.30 0.50
N TYR A 88 14.86 -12.53 -0.79
CA TYR A 88 15.78 -13.02 -1.80
C TYR A 88 16.08 -11.92 -2.82
N GLY A 89 17.33 -11.46 -2.90
CA GLY A 89 17.75 -10.46 -3.89
C GLY A 89 18.16 -11.09 -5.22
N ALA A 90 17.45 -10.81 -6.31
CA ALA A 90 17.72 -11.35 -7.66
C ALA A 90 18.64 -10.44 -8.50
N GLY A 91 19.06 -9.29 -7.97
CA GLY A 91 19.98 -8.35 -8.62
C GLY A 91 19.27 -7.12 -9.21
N GLY A 92 20.01 -6.01 -9.35
CA GLY A 92 19.53 -4.79 -10.00
C GLY A 92 18.28 -4.16 -9.41
N GLY A 93 18.08 -4.26 -8.10
CA GLY A 93 16.87 -3.80 -7.43
C GLY A 93 15.75 -4.83 -7.37
N LEU A 94 15.76 -5.88 -8.20
CA LEU A 94 14.77 -6.95 -8.10
C LEU A 94 15.02 -7.79 -6.84
N SER A 95 14.03 -7.84 -5.97
CA SER A 95 14.00 -8.72 -4.80
C SER A 95 12.58 -9.21 -4.55
N TYR A 96 12.45 -10.34 -3.87
CA TYR A 96 11.16 -10.93 -3.55
C TYR A 96 11.21 -11.61 -2.18
N ALA A 97 10.04 -11.79 -1.58
CA ALA A 97 9.83 -12.58 -0.37
C ALA A 97 8.53 -13.38 -0.51
N PHE A 98 8.38 -14.41 0.31
CA PHE A 98 7.13 -15.15 0.41
C PHE A 98 6.42 -14.64 1.65
N THR A 99 5.22 -14.11 1.50
CA THR A 99 4.43 -13.59 2.63
C THR A 99 3.03 -14.16 2.53
N LEU A 100 2.56 -14.79 3.60
CA LEU A 100 1.17 -15.16 3.75
C LEU A 100 0.40 -13.91 4.17
N ARG A 101 -0.70 -13.60 3.49
CA ARG A 101 -1.57 -12.50 3.88
C ARG A 101 -2.93 -13.02 4.29
N TYR A 102 -3.45 -12.46 5.38
CA TYR A 102 -4.84 -12.62 5.76
C TYR A 102 -5.57 -11.31 5.48
N ASN A 103 -6.71 -11.34 4.83
CA ASN A 103 -7.60 -10.20 4.67
C ASN A 103 -9.03 -10.68 4.94
N TRP A 104 -9.65 -10.13 5.98
CA TRP A 104 -10.96 -10.58 6.41
C TRP A 104 -12.07 -10.24 5.40
N ASN A 105 -12.04 -9.05 4.80
CA ASN A 105 -13.02 -8.65 3.78
C ASN A 105 -12.95 -9.52 2.51
N GLN A 106 -11.81 -10.17 2.24
CA GLN A 106 -11.65 -11.12 1.12
C GLN A 106 -11.92 -12.58 1.55
N ALA A 107 -12.29 -12.84 2.80
CA ALA A 107 -12.64 -14.19 3.22
C ALA A 107 -13.95 -14.68 2.61
N TRP A 108 -14.86 -13.75 2.35
CA TRP A 108 -16.21 -14.02 1.90
C TRP A 108 -16.59 -13.07 0.76
N GLU A 109 -16.87 -13.63 -0.41
CA GLU A 109 -17.36 -12.88 -1.57
C GLU A 109 -18.87 -13.03 -1.69
N PRO A 110 -19.62 -11.91 -1.83
CA PRO A 110 -21.04 -11.99 -2.13
C PRO A 110 -21.23 -12.46 -3.57
N ARG A 111 -21.92 -13.59 -3.73
CA ARG A 111 -22.47 -14.05 -5.00
C ARG A 111 -23.93 -13.62 -5.12
N ASN A 112 -24.25 -12.95 -6.22
CA ASN A 112 -25.62 -12.72 -6.64
C ASN A 112 -26.27 -14.06 -6.98
N ALA A 113 -27.17 -14.55 -6.12
CA ALA A 113 -27.97 -15.72 -6.44
C ALA A 113 -29.07 -15.36 -7.46
N PRO A 114 -29.43 -16.29 -8.38
CA PRO A 114 -30.50 -16.04 -9.33
C PRO A 114 -31.82 -15.69 -8.61
N HIS A 115 -32.50 -14.68 -9.15
CA HIS A 115 -33.70 -14.04 -8.62
C HIS A 115 -34.74 -15.04 -8.10
N ILE A 116 -35.26 -14.77 -6.91
CA ILE A 116 -36.36 -15.55 -6.33
C ILE A 116 -37.59 -14.65 -6.30
N CYS A 117 -38.63 -15.07 -7.03
CA CYS A 117 -39.82 -14.27 -7.32
C CYS A 117 -40.53 -13.83 -6.04
N VAL A 118 -40.62 -12.51 -5.83
CA VAL A 118 -41.59 -11.92 -4.89
C VAL A 118 -42.80 -11.46 -5.71
N ARG A 119 -43.91 -12.20 -5.62
CA ARG A 119 -45.18 -11.73 -6.17
C ARG A 119 -45.73 -10.68 -5.20
N GLU A 120 -45.64 -9.39 -5.52
CA GLU A 120 -46.05 -8.34 -4.58
C GLU A 120 -47.57 -8.11 -4.54
N PHE A 121 -48.06 -7.77 -3.34
CA PHE A 121 -49.29 -7.01 -3.14
C PHE A 121 -49.33 -5.88 -4.17
N HIS A 122 -50.37 -5.83 -5.02
CA HIS A 122 -50.59 -4.86 -6.12
C HIS A 122 -50.23 -5.28 -7.56
N GLY A 123 -49.80 -6.52 -7.81
CA GLY A 123 -49.87 -7.13 -9.16
C GLY A 123 -48.72 -6.82 -10.13
N ASN A 124 -47.59 -6.32 -9.61
CA ASN A 124 -46.31 -6.30 -10.33
C ASN A 124 -45.32 -7.19 -9.55
N ASP A 125 -44.58 -8.03 -10.27
CA ASP A 125 -43.50 -8.83 -9.68
C ASP A 125 -42.29 -7.91 -9.41
N VAL A 126 -41.77 -7.92 -8.18
CA VAL A 126 -40.57 -7.16 -7.79
C VAL A 126 -39.46 -8.15 -7.48
N ASP A 127 -38.37 -8.05 -8.22
CA ASP A 127 -37.19 -8.89 -8.04
C ASP A 127 -36.31 -8.32 -6.92
N VAL A 128 -36.12 -9.11 -5.84
CA VAL A 128 -35.19 -8.75 -4.76
C VAL A 128 -33.94 -9.64 -4.87
N PRO A 129 -32.74 -9.07 -5.12
CA PRO A 129 -31.51 -9.84 -5.12
C PRO A 129 -31.18 -10.34 -3.71
N ILE A 130 -30.66 -11.58 -3.63
CA ILE A 130 -30.16 -12.19 -2.40
C ILE A 130 -28.67 -12.42 -2.56
N ASP A 131 -27.89 -11.92 -1.61
CA ASP A 131 -26.45 -12.17 -1.53
C ASP A 131 -26.21 -13.49 -0.79
N ILE A 132 -25.63 -14.47 -1.48
CA ILE A 132 -25.08 -15.69 -0.87
C ILE A 132 -23.58 -15.47 -0.72
N TYR A 133 -23.00 -15.75 0.44
CA TYR A 133 -21.56 -15.62 0.62
C TYR A 133 -20.84 -16.93 0.27
N ASP A 134 -19.94 -16.85 -0.71
CA ASP A 134 -19.00 -17.90 -1.07
C ASP A 134 -17.62 -17.56 -0.46
N PRO A 135 -16.78 -18.55 -0.14
CA PRO A 135 -15.41 -18.29 0.28
C PRO A 135 -14.70 -17.57 -0.86
N GLY A 136 -14.03 -16.46 -0.54
CA GLY A 136 -13.34 -15.67 -1.55
C GLY A 136 -12.24 -16.47 -2.26
N ALA A 137 -11.87 -16.02 -3.46
CA ALA A 137 -10.88 -16.64 -4.34
C ALA A 137 -9.45 -16.55 -3.76
N THR A 138 -9.23 -17.30 -2.68
CA THR A 138 -8.01 -17.31 -1.89
C THR A 138 -7.17 -18.56 -2.20
N SER A 139 -5.84 -18.44 -2.17
CA SER A 139 -4.95 -19.54 -2.57
C SER A 139 -4.70 -20.59 -1.49
N LEU A 140 -5.18 -20.39 -0.25
CA LEU A 140 -4.97 -21.32 0.87
C LEU A 140 -6.24 -21.69 1.63
N ALA A 141 -6.92 -20.71 2.22
CA ALA A 141 -8.08 -20.84 3.09
C ALA A 141 -8.84 -19.50 3.09
N PRO A 142 -10.12 -19.44 3.52
CA PRO A 142 -10.85 -18.18 3.59
C PRO A 142 -10.04 -17.07 4.27
N GLY A 143 -9.83 -15.98 3.55
CA GLY A 143 -9.06 -14.81 3.94
C GLY A 143 -7.54 -14.95 3.75
N TRP A 144 -7.00 -16.16 3.64
CA TRP A 144 -5.56 -16.41 3.50
C TRP A 144 -5.11 -16.54 2.04
N SER A 145 -4.23 -15.64 1.61
CA SER A 145 -3.62 -15.66 0.29
C SER A 145 -2.09 -15.69 0.36
N LEU A 146 -1.53 -16.35 -0.64
CA LEU A 146 -0.14 -16.22 -1.08
C LEU A 146 -0.21 -15.85 -2.56
N SER A 147 0.17 -14.62 -2.88
CA SER A 147 0.07 -14.09 -4.24
C SER A 147 1.33 -13.30 -4.61
N PHE A 148 1.68 -13.36 -5.89
CA PHE A 148 2.67 -12.50 -6.53
C PHE A 148 2.01 -11.50 -7.48
N GLY A 149 0.69 -11.35 -7.35
CA GLY A 149 -0.16 -10.59 -8.25
C GLY A 149 -1.20 -11.50 -8.93
N SER A 150 -2.42 -11.02 -9.07
CA SER A 150 -3.50 -11.63 -9.86
C SER A 150 -4.04 -10.60 -10.86
N LEU A 151 -4.45 -11.06 -12.04
CA LEU A 151 -5.09 -10.18 -13.03
C LEU A 151 -6.40 -10.81 -13.48
N GLU A 152 -7.45 -10.02 -13.38
CA GLU A 152 -8.81 -10.39 -13.77
C GLU A 152 -9.22 -9.55 -14.97
N GLY A 153 -9.74 -10.25 -15.99
CA GLY A 153 -10.33 -9.59 -17.15
C GLY A 153 -11.70 -9.00 -16.82
N PRO A 154 -12.15 -8.01 -17.60
CA PRO A 154 -13.47 -7.40 -17.40
C PRO A 154 -14.58 -8.44 -17.41
N ALA A 155 -15.45 -8.38 -16.41
CA ALA A 155 -16.66 -9.19 -16.35
C ALA A 155 -17.59 -8.81 -17.51
N GLN A 156 -18.25 -9.79 -18.13
CA GLN A 156 -19.16 -9.57 -19.27
C GLN A 156 -20.49 -8.87 -18.90
N ALA A 157 -20.59 -8.23 -17.74
CA ALA A 157 -21.83 -7.62 -17.29
C ALA A 157 -22.12 -6.34 -18.12
N PRO A 158 -23.34 -6.17 -18.65
CA PRO A 158 -23.65 -5.12 -19.63
C PRO A 158 -23.64 -3.69 -19.08
N ASP A 159 -23.61 -3.50 -17.75
CA ASP A 159 -23.88 -2.20 -17.11
C ASP A 159 -22.75 -1.67 -16.19
N VAL A 160 -21.71 -2.47 -15.91
CA VAL A 160 -20.47 -2.03 -15.25
C VAL A 160 -19.38 -2.01 -16.32
N GLY A 161 -18.62 -0.91 -16.40
CA GLY A 161 -17.61 -0.73 -17.43
C GLY A 161 -16.68 -1.94 -17.58
N GLU A 162 -16.19 -2.19 -18.80
CA GLU A 162 -15.20 -3.22 -19.08
C GLU A 162 -13.84 -2.85 -18.42
N GLU A 163 -13.74 -3.05 -17.11
CA GLU A 163 -12.55 -2.70 -16.33
C GLU A 163 -11.69 -3.93 -16.05
N TRP A 164 -10.39 -3.81 -16.33
CA TRP A 164 -9.42 -4.81 -15.90
C TRP A 164 -9.05 -4.53 -14.45
N GLU A 165 -8.80 -5.59 -13.69
CA GLU A 165 -8.45 -5.47 -12.27
C GLU A 165 -7.18 -6.25 -11.96
N TYR A 166 -6.22 -5.59 -11.33
CA TYR A 166 -5.00 -6.21 -10.85
C TYR A 166 -4.97 -6.19 -9.34
N THR A 167 -4.92 -7.36 -8.72
CA THR A 167 -4.65 -7.49 -7.30
C THR A 167 -3.15 -7.60 -7.10
N SER A 168 -2.55 -6.60 -6.47
CA SER A 168 -1.14 -6.55 -6.11
C SER A 168 -0.74 -7.67 -5.11
N PRO A 169 0.55 -8.05 -4.99
CA PRO A 169 1.01 -9.00 -3.97
C PRO A 169 0.63 -8.62 -2.54
N ASP A 170 0.35 -7.34 -2.30
CA ASP A 170 -0.12 -6.85 -1.01
C ASP A 170 -1.62 -7.07 -0.74
N GLY A 171 -2.38 -7.47 -1.77
CA GLY A 171 -3.82 -7.65 -1.73
C GLY A 171 -4.62 -6.42 -2.17
N ALA A 172 -3.97 -5.29 -2.48
CA ALA A 172 -4.64 -4.10 -3.00
C ALA A 172 -5.15 -4.35 -4.43
N GLU A 173 -6.38 -3.91 -4.69
CA GLU A 173 -7.03 -4.02 -5.99
C GLU A 173 -6.85 -2.72 -6.79
N HIS A 174 -6.43 -2.87 -8.04
CA HIS A 174 -6.08 -1.76 -8.92
C HIS A 174 -6.89 -1.87 -10.21
N LYS A 175 -7.84 -0.94 -10.39
CA LYS A 175 -8.68 -0.89 -11.60
C LYS A 175 -8.03 -0.08 -12.70
N PHE A 176 -8.10 -0.62 -13.92
CA PHE A 176 -7.50 -0.03 -15.10
C PHE A 176 -8.53 0.62 -16.01
N PHE A 177 -8.25 1.86 -16.38
CA PHE A 177 -9.05 2.68 -17.28
C PHE A 177 -8.30 2.96 -18.59
N ALA A 178 -9.04 3.16 -19.68
CA ALA A 178 -8.44 3.44 -20.99
C ALA A 178 -7.71 4.80 -21.08
N ASN A 179 -7.96 5.69 -20.12
CA ASN A 179 -7.39 7.03 -20.05
C ASN A 179 -6.45 7.12 -18.86
N LEU A 180 -5.34 7.85 -18.99
CA LEU A 180 -4.46 8.18 -17.87
C LEU A 180 -5.04 9.29 -16.99
N HIS A 181 -5.66 10.33 -17.60
CA HIS A 181 -6.33 11.42 -16.89
C HIS A 181 -7.67 11.78 -17.55
N PRO A 182 -8.77 12.02 -16.82
CA PRO A 182 -9.97 12.67 -17.35
C PRO A 182 -9.72 14.15 -17.68
N PRO A 183 -10.39 14.75 -18.69
CA PRO A 183 -11.30 14.17 -19.66
C PRO A 183 -10.58 13.65 -20.92
N ALA A 184 -9.33 13.16 -20.82
CA ALA A 184 -8.53 12.82 -22.00
C ALA A 184 -9.15 11.67 -22.80
N THR A 185 -8.85 11.65 -24.10
CA THR A 185 -9.20 10.54 -25.00
C THR A 185 -8.32 9.32 -24.73
N PRO A 186 -8.82 8.09 -24.98
CA PRO A 186 -8.04 6.86 -24.82
C PRO A 186 -6.68 6.93 -25.48
N PHE A 187 -5.62 6.60 -24.73
CA PHE A 187 -4.26 6.72 -25.21
C PHE A 187 -3.70 5.37 -25.66
N GLY A 188 -3.71 5.15 -26.98
CA GLY A 188 -3.14 3.94 -27.58
C GLY A 188 -3.88 2.66 -27.19
N SER A 189 -3.12 1.59 -26.94
CA SER A 189 -3.63 0.26 -26.56
C SER A 189 -3.25 -0.12 -25.12
N ALA A 190 -3.05 0.88 -24.26
CA ALA A 190 -2.68 0.70 -22.86
C ALA A 190 -3.80 1.22 -21.96
N HIS A 191 -3.98 0.58 -20.80
CA HIS A 191 -4.86 1.07 -19.74
C HIS A 191 -4.01 1.49 -18.53
N TYR A 192 -4.57 2.31 -17.65
CA TYR A 192 -3.87 2.94 -16.53
C TYR A 192 -4.69 2.91 -15.26
N THR A 193 -4.03 2.79 -14.11
CA THR A 193 -4.70 3.01 -12.82
C THR A 193 -4.78 4.49 -12.51
N ALA A 194 -5.85 4.89 -11.83
CA ALA A 194 -6.07 6.27 -11.37
C ALA A 194 -5.96 6.38 -9.83
N ASP A 195 -5.81 5.28 -9.12
CA ASP A 195 -5.72 5.20 -7.65
C ASP A 195 -4.40 5.70 -7.03
N GLY A 196 -3.62 6.49 -7.78
CA GLY A 196 -2.31 6.98 -7.36
C GLY A 196 -1.15 6.01 -7.60
N THR A 197 -1.40 4.74 -7.92
CA THR A 197 -0.31 3.77 -8.19
C THR A 197 0.31 3.91 -9.57
N HIS A 198 -0.39 4.55 -10.52
CA HIS A 198 0.07 4.82 -11.88
C HIS A 198 0.62 3.57 -12.60
N LEU A 199 -0.02 2.42 -12.40
CA LEU A 199 0.29 1.19 -13.13
C LEU A 199 -0.14 1.32 -14.59
N ARG A 200 0.59 0.67 -15.49
CA ARG A 200 0.20 0.58 -16.92
C ARG A 200 -0.05 -0.87 -17.32
N LEU A 201 -1.22 -1.14 -17.86
CA LEU A 201 -1.59 -2.44 -18.43
C LEU A 201 -1.39 -2.42 -19.95
N GLN A 202 -0.66 -3.40 -20.45
CA GLN A 202 -0.45 -3.64 -21.88
C GLN A 202 -0.78 -5.09 -22.25
N SER A 203 -0.99 -5.33 -23.54
CA SER A 203 -1.21 -6.68 -24.05
C SER A 203 -0.37 -7.00 -25.28
N THR A 204 -0.06 -8.27 -25.48
CA THR A 204 0.60 -8.79 -26.68
C THR A 204 -0.18 -10.00 -27.21
N PRO A 205 -0.68 -9.97 -28.45
CA PRO A 205 -0.82 -8.79 -29.33
C PRO A 205 -1.65 -7.66 -28.70
N ALA A 206 -1.41 -6.41 -29.12
CA ALA A 206 -1.99 -5.20 -28.52
C ALA A 206 -3.54 -5.14 -28.49
N ASP A 207 -4.22 -5.93 -29.32
CA ASP A 207 -5.68 -5.96 -29.37
C ASP A 207 -6.32 -6.92 -28.35
N CYS A 208 -5.53 -7.68 -27.57
CA CYS A 208 -6.04 -8.58 -26.55
C CYS A 208 -6.73 -7.83 -25.39
N ILE A 209 -6.23 -6.65 -25.01
CA ILE A 209 -6.78 -5.83 -23.92
C ILE A 209 -8.23 -5.40 -24.16
N ASN A 210 -8.62 -5.19 -25.43
CA ASN A 210 -9.96 -4.72 -25.83
C ASN A 210 -10.92 -5.86 -26.20
N ARG A 211 -10.46 -7.12 -26.23
CA ARG A 211 -11.27 -8.29 -26.65
C ARG A 211 -10.97 -9.56 -25.84
N PRO A 212 -11.00 -9.52 -24.49
CA PRO A 212 -10.62 -10.66 -23.65
C PRO A 212 -11.45 -11.93 -23.96
N ALA A 213 -12.75 -11.75 -24.17
CA ALA A 213 -13.72 -12.83 -24.38
C ALA A 213 -13.52 -13.68 -25.66
N SER A 214 -12.68 -13.26 -26.61
CA SER A 214 -12.69 -13.82 -27.99
C SER A 214 -12.00 -15.19 -28.18
N GLY A 215 -11.70 -15.95 -27.13
CA GLY A 215 -11.12 -17.29 -27.22
C GLY A 215 -9.75 -17.36 -27.91
N ARG A 216 -9.05 -16.21 -28.04
CA ARG A 216 -7.72 -16.16 -28.66
C ARG A 216 -6.68 -16.78 -27.73
N SER A 217 -6.09 -17.89 -28.18
CA SER A 217 -4.88 -18.45 -27.58
C SER A 217 -3.67 -17.56 -27.85
N GLY A 218 -2.78 -17.41 -26.88
CA GLY A 218 -1.50 -16.70 -27.05
C GLY A 218 -1.52 -15.21 -26.69
N CYS A 219 -2.59 -14.71 -26.05
CA CYS A 219 -2.57 -13.39 -25.43
C CYS A 219 -1.72 -13.42 -24.17
N THR A 220 -0.87 -12.39 -24.01
CA THR A 220 -0.10 -12.11 -22.80
C THR A 220 -0.46 -10.71 -22.31
N MET A 221 -0.69 -10.54 -21.02
CA MET A 221 -0.90 -9.23 -20.39
C MET A 221 0.34 -8.83 -19.61
N ARG A 222 0.66 -7.54 -19.60
CA ARG A 222 1.81 -6.96 -18.89
C ARG A 222 1.31 -5.83 -18.02
N VAL A 223 1.43 -5.99 -16.70
CA VAL A 223 1.27 -4.90 -15.74
C VAL A 223 2.66 -4.33 -15.49
N GLU A 224 2.86 -3.07 -15.85
CA GLU A 224 4.13 -2.36 -15.71
C GLU A 224 4.01 -1.39 -14.54
N LEU A 225 4.91 -1.54 -13.58
CA LEU A 225 4.97 -0.72 -12.37
C LEU A 225 5.80 0.56 -12.65
N PRO A 226 5.60 1.64 -11.87
CA PRO A 226 6.35 2.89 -12.01
C PRO A 226 7.87 2.75 -11.97
N ASP A 227 8.41 1.72 -11.32
CA ASP A 227 9.85 1.46 -11.29
C ASP A 227 10.39 0.79 -12.57
N GLY A 228 9.51 0.50 -13.52
CA GLY A 228 9.78 -0.21 -14.77
C GLY A 228 9.74 -1.73 -14.64
N SER A 229 9.51 -2.29 -13.46
CA SER A 229 9.31 -3.73 -13.31
C SER A 229 8.00 -4.17 -13.98
N ILE A 230 7.96 -5.42 -14.43
CA ILE A 230 6.90 -5.91 -15.31
C ILE A 230 6.39 -7.26 -14.81
N HIS A 231 5.11 -7.30 -14.46
CA HIS A 231 4.39 -8.51 -14.13
C HIS A 231 3.68 -9.02 -15.38
N THR A 232 4.02 -10.23 -15.80
CA THR A 232 3.52 -10.83 -17.03
C THR A 232 2.53 -11.95 -16.71
N PHE A 233 1.38 -11.93 -17.37
CA PHE A 233 0.29 -12.86 -17.15
C PHE A 233 -0.13 -13.56 -18.45
N GLU A 234 -0.53 -14.82 -18.30
CA GLU A 234 -1.11 -15.63 -19.38
C GLU A 234 -2.53 -16.09 -18.99
N ARG A 235 -3.41 -16.19 -19.98
CA ARG A 235 -4.79 -16.62 -19.76
C ARG A 235 -4.86 -18.07 -19.29
N GLN A 236 -5.70 -18.34 -18.29
CA GLN A 236 -5.97 -19.68 -17.80
C GLN A 236 -7.09 -20.35 -18.63
N GLY A 237 -6.71 -21.33 -19.48
CA GLY A 237 -7.66 -22.13 -20.25
C GLY A 237 -8.21 -21.43 -21.52
N THR A 238 -9.03 -22.16 -22.29
CA THR A 238 -9.61 -21.68 -23.57
C THR A 238 -11.07 -21.27 -23.45
N ASN A 239 -11.76 -21.61 -22.37
CA ASN A 239 -13.16 -21.28 -22.13
C ASN A 239 -13.25 -20.41 -20.88
N PRO A 240 -13.83 -19.20 -20.95
CA PRO A 240 -14.05 -18.39 -19.76
C PRO A 240 -14.99 -19.14 -18.80
N PRO A 241 -14.63 -19.33 -17.52
CA PRO A 241 -15.62 -19.71 -16.51
C PRO A 241 -16.71 -18.62 -16.41
N PRO A 242 -17.92 -18.96 -15.90
CA PRO A 242 -18.91 -17.96 -15.54
C PRO A 242 -18.33 -17.09 -14.42
N GLY A 243 -17.85 -15.89 -14.74
CA GLY A 243 -17.15 -15.01 -13.79
C GLY A 243 -16.04 -14.15 -14.41
N GLY A 244 -15.57 -14.47 -15.62
CA GLY A 244 -14.53 -13.68 -16.31
C GLY A 244 -13.34 -14.52 -16.74
N ASP A 245 -12.39 -13.89 -17.44
CA ASP A 245 -11.12 -14.51 -17.82
C ASP A 245 -10.12 -14.35 -16.67
N SER A 246 -9.72 -15.46 -16.05
CA SER A 246 -8.64 -15.47 -15.05
C SER A 246 -7.27 -15.55 -15.72
N TRP A 247 -6.34 -14.70 -15.29
CA TRP A 247 -4.98 -14.62 -15.81
C TRP A 247 -3.97 -14.95 -14.71
N ARG A 248 -3.08 -15.90 -15.00
CA ARG A 248 -2.06 -16.34 -14.04
C ARG A 248 -0.73 -15.66 -14.32
N ILE A 249 -0.02 -15.30 -13.27
CA ILE A 249 1.34 -14.76 -13.39
C ILE A 249 2.32 -15.84 -13.90
N VAL A 250 3.18 -15.43 -14.83
CA VAL A 250 4.23 -16.29 -15.44
C VAL A 250 5.64 -15.76 -15.25
N SER A 251 5.80 -14.44 -15.12
CA SER A 251 7.09 -13.84 -14.75
C SER A 251 6.96 -12.45 -14.16
N ILE A 252 7.90 -12.11 -13.28
CA ILE A 252 8.20 -10.74 -12.85
C ILE A 252 9.59 -10.41 -13.37
N THR A 253 9.76 -9.33 -14.12
CA THR A 253 11.06 -8.92 -14.65
C THR A 253 11.43 -7.53 -14.19
N SER A 254 12.73 -7.29 -14.03
CA SER A 254 13.28 -5.93 -13.89
C SER A 254 13.03 -5.09 -15.16
N PRO A 255 13.27 -3.76 -15.14
CA PRO A 255 13.13 -2.90 -16.31
C PRO A 255 13.75 -3.46 -17.59
N GLU A 256 13.11 -3.17 -18.72
CA GLU A 256 13.54 -3.67 -20.03
C GLU A 256 15.02 -3.34 -20.31
N GLY A 257 15.78 -4.36 -20.69
CA GLY A 257 17.23 -4.27 -20.88
C GLY A 257 18.06 -4.79 -19.71
N LEU A 258 17.42 -5.14 -18.59
CA LEU A 258 18.04 -5.89 -17.49
C LEU A 258 17.67 -7.37 -17.55
N ASN A 259 18.63 -8.24 -17.22
CA ASN A 259 18.49 -9.70 -17.31
C ASN A 259 18.16 -10.34 -15.95
N ASN A 260 17.25 -9.75 -15.17
CA ASN A 260 16.73 -10.34 -13.93
C ASN A 260 15.25 -10.65 -14.07
N SER A 261 14.87 -11.85 -13.66
CA SER A 261 13.50 -12.31 -13.74
C SER A 261 13.21 -13.32 -12.63
N LEU A 262 12.03 -13.24 -12.04
CA LEU A 262 11.38 -14.32 -11.31
C LEU A 262 10.41 -15.02 -12.27
N THR A 263 10.50 -16.33 -12.43
CA THR A 263 9.68 -17.10 -13.37
C THR A 263 8.86 -18.16 -12.64
N PHE A 264 7.63 -18.39 -13.11
CA PHE A 264 6.64 -19.25 -12.47
C PHE A 264 6.29 -20.42 -13.39
N ASN A 265 6.74 -21.62 -13.05
CA ASN A 265 6.61 -22.81 -13.87
C ASN A 265 5.63 -23.83 -13.24
N ARG A 266 4.60 -24.21 -13.98
CA ARG A 266 3.51 -25.09 -13.53
C ARG A 266 3.41 -26.37 -14.38
N GLN A 267 4.54 -26.96 -14.78
CA GLN A 267 4.53 -28.22 -15.56
C GLN A 267 3.91 -29.40 -14.78
N GLN A 268 3.99 -29.36 -13.44
CA GLN A 268 3.44 -30.41 -12.59
C GLN A 268 2.09 -29.97 -12.03
N PRO A 269 1.05 -30.83 -12.00
CA PRO A 269 -0.31 -30.46 -11.57
C PRO A 269 -0.39 -29.88 -10.15
N ASP A 270 0.46 -30.39 -9.25
CA ASP A 270 0.41 -30.15 -7.81
C ASP A 270 1.66 -29.39 -7.31
N THR A 271 2.45 -28.80 -8.22
CA THR A 271 3.69 -28.09 -7.85
C THR A 271 3.93 -26.89 -8.76
N LEU A 272 4.04 -25.73 -8.14
CA LEU A 272 4.52 -24.50 -8.75
C LEU A 272 6.00 -24.33 -8.41
N GLU A 273 6.84 -24.34 -9.43
CA GLU A 273 8.27 -24.04 -9.34
C GLU A 273 8.51 -22.55 -9.61
N ILE A 274 9.30 -21.90 -8.77
CA ILE A 274 9.62 -20.48 -8.87
C ILE A 274 11.14 -20.33 -8.91
N THR A 275 11.69 -19.69 -9.94
CA THR A 275 13.14 -19.47 -10.07
C THR A 275 13.51 -18.05 -10.45
N ASP A 276 14.57 -17.54 -9.85
CA ASP A 276 15.15 -16.21 -10.09
C ASP A 276 16.47 -16.25 -10.89
N GLY A 277 16.84 -17.43 -11.40
CA GLY A 277 18.11 -17.68 -12.10
C GLY A 277 19.29 -18.04 -11.18
N PHE A 278 19.15 -17.92 -9.86
CA PHE A 278 20.13 -18.41 -8.87
C PHE A 278 19.57 -19.55 -8.02
N ARG A 279 18.27 -19.47 -7.72
CA ARG A 279 17.56 -20.27 -6.74
C ARG A 279 16.30 -20.85 -7.35
N THR A 280 15.79 -21.89 -6.71
CA THR A 280 14.51 -22.51 -7.04
C THR A 280 13.73 -22.78 -5.76
N HIS A 281 12.47 -22.37 -5.75
CA HIS A 281 11.49 -22.58 -4.69
C HIS A 281 10.32 -23.39 -5.23
N TYR A 282 9.59 -24.06 -4.34
CA TYR A 282 8.43 -24.86 -4.72
C TYR A 282 7.26 -24.58 -3.80
N ILE A 283 6.09 -24.46 -4.39
CA ILE A 283 4.81 -24.42 -3.69
C ILE A 283 4.10 -25.71 -4.07
N HIS A 284 3.84 -26.55 -3.08
CA HIS A 284 3.16 -27.83 -3.27
C HIS A 284 1.69 -27.69 -2.90
N SER A 285 0.81 -28.19 -3.76
CA SER A 285 -0.63 -28.22 -3.54
C SER A 285 -1.18 -29.64 -3.63
N GLN A 286 -2.36 -29.87 -3.07
CA GLN A 286 -3.10 -31.11 -3.21
C GLN A 286 -4.59 -30.76 -3.30
N GLY A 287 -5.24 -31.16 -4.39
CA GLY A 287 -6.67 -30.85 -4.60
C GLY A 287 -6.95 -29.34 -4.71
N GLY A 288 -5.99 -28.56 -5.22
CA GLY A 288 -6.09 -27.10 -5.36
C GLY A 288 -5.66 -26.31 -4.10
N ARG A 289 -5.41 -26.98 -2.97
CA ARG A 289 -5.01 -26.35 -1.71
C ARG A 289 -3.49 -26.43 -1.52
N ILE A 290 -2.82 -25.34 -1.13
CA ILE A 290 -1.40 -25.38 -0.77
C ILE A 290 -1.20 -26.25 0.49
N THR A 291 -0.20 -27.12 0.49
CA THR A 291 0.11 -28.04 1.61
C THR A 291 1.48 -27.78 2.21
N SER A 292 2.43 -27.33 1.40
CA SER A 292 3.75 -26.94 1.85
C SER A 292 4.42 -25.96 0.90
N ILE A 293 5.36 -25.19 1.44
CA ILE A 293 6.24 -24.29 0.68
C ILE A 293 7.68 -24.66 1.03
N ASP A 294 8.45 -24.99 0.01
CA ASP A 294 9.84 -25.38 0.10
C ASP A 294 10.74 -24.28 -0.47
N LEU A 295 11.46 -23.59 0.42
CA LEU A 295 12.33 -22.47 0.09
C LEU A 295 13.81 -22.85 0.14
N ALA A 296 14.60 -22.30 -0.78
CA ALA A 296 16.06 -22.39 -0.72
C ALA A 296 16.60 -21.76 0.58
N ALA A 297 17.43 -22.48 1.33
CA ALA A 297 18.00 -22.06 2.61
C ALA A 297 19.52 -22.27 2.68
N PHE A 298 20.15 -21.71 3.72
CA PHE A 298 21.61 -21.69 3.90
C PHE A 298 22.26 -23.07 3.81
N ASN A 299 23.51 -23.10 3.35
CA ASN A 299 24.36 -24.30 3.28
C ASN A 299 23.75 -25.39 2.39
N SER A 300 23.15 -25.00 1.27
CA SER A 300 22.45 -25.91 0.36
C SER A 300 21.26 -26.65 0.98
N ASN A 301 20.75 -26.20 2.13
CA ASN A 301 19.56 -26.78 2.76
C ASN A 301 18.27 -26.20 2.17
N ARG A 302 17.15 -26.74 2.66
CA ARG A 302 15.79 -26.35 2.29
C ARG A 302 14.99 -26.01 3.55
N ALA A 303 14.25 -24.91 3.51
CA ALA A 303 13.34 -24.49 4.56
C ALA A 303 11.91 -24.86 4.12
N VAL A 304 11.36 -25.89 4.75
CA VAL A 304 10.02 -26.40 4.43
C VAL A 304 9.01 -25.89 5.46
N TYR A 305 8.00 -25.17 4.99
CA TYR A 305 6.84 -24.74 5.76
C TYR A 305 5.68 -25.67 5.45
N GLN A 306 5.00 -26.17 6.49
CA GLN A 306 3.85 -27.08 6.34
C GLN A 306 2.58 -26.41 6.84
N PHE A 307 1.48 -26.61 6.11
CA PHE A 307 0.18 -26.00 6.40
C PHE A 307 -0.81 -27.07 6.87
N GLU A 308 -1.39 -26.88 8.06
CA GLU A 308 -2.41 -27.76 8.62
C GLU A 308 -3.77 -27.08 8.58
N TYR A 309 -4.79 -27.85 8.21
CA TYR A 309 -6.15 -27.36 8.01
C TYR A 309 -7.15 -28.15 8.82
N THR A 310 -8.19 -27.47 9.29
CA THR A 310 -9.36 -28.10 9.91
C THR A 310 -10.62 -27.77 9.11
N PRO A 311 -11.40 -28.77 8.66
CA PRO A 311 -12.65 -28.51 7.97
C PRO A 311 -13.66 -27.90 8.94
N TYR A 312 -14.32 -26.84 8.51
CA TYR A 312 -15.36 -26.13 9.23
C TYR A 312 -16.59 -25.98 8.36
N THR A 313 -17.76 -26.28 8.92
CA THR A 313 -19.03 -26.17 8.20
C THR A 313 -19.72 -24.88 8.62
N VAL A 314 -19.91 -23.99 7.66
CA VAL A 314 -20.60 -22.70 7.81
C VAL A 314 -22.05 -22.85 7.38
N ASP A 315 -22.99 -22.30 8.15
CA ASP A 315 -24.39 -22.11 7.76
C ASP A 315 -24.50 -20.90 6.82
N ARG A 316 -24.82 -21.15 5.55
CA ARG A 316 -24.99 -20.12 4.52
C ARG A 316 -26.31 -19.34 4.65
N HIS A 317 -27.29 -19.85 5.39
CA HIS A 317 -28.70 -19.49 5.22
C HIS A 317 -29.30 -18.65 6.36
N ARG A 318 -28.57 -18.40 7.44
CA ARG A 318 -29.13 -17.70 8.62
C ARG A 318 -29.61 -16.28 8.35
N TYR A 319 -29.01 -15.55 7.40
CA TYR A 319 -29.46 -14.22 7.00
C TYR A 319 -30.63 -14.21 6.01
N ALA A 320 -30.77 -15.28 5.22
CA ALA A 320 -31.87 -15.40 4.28
C ALA A 320 -33.17 -15.79 5.01
N TRP A 321 -33.12 -16.70 5.98
CA TRP A 321 -34.34 -17.42 6.40
C TRP A 321 -35.40 -16.63 7.17
N ASP A 322 -35.02 -15.70 8.06
CA ASP A 322 -36.00 -14.99 8.91
C ASP A 322 -36.97 -14.10 8.12
N TRP A 323 -36.56 -13.61 6.94
CA TRP A 323 -37.45 -12.87 6.03
C TRP A 323 -38.03 -13.76 4.91
N TYR A 324 -37.32 -14.82 4.53
CA TYR A 324 -37.68 -15.68 3.40
C TYR A 324 -38.91 -16.55 3.65
N GLN A 325 -39.10 -17.07 4.88
CA GLN A 325 -40.33 -17.79 5.24
C GLN A 325 -41.59 -16.91 5.18
N ALA A 326 -41.44 -15.58 5.26
CA ALA A 326 -42.57 -14.66 5.22
C ALA A 326 -42.98 -14.27 3.79
N LEU A 327 -42.12 -14.47 2.77
CA LEU A 327 -42.30 -13.88 1.44
C LEU A 327 -42.33 -14.88 0.27
N CYS A 328 -41.81 -16.11 0.42
CA CYS A 328 -41.86 -17.13 -0.63
C CYS A 328 -43.04 -18.11 -0.43
N ILE A 329 -44.06 -18.04 -1.30
CA ILE A 329 -45.28 -18.86 -1.21
C ILE A 329 -45.08 -20.30 -1.71
N ASP A 330 -44.08 -20.56 -2.55
CA ASP A 330 -43.99 -21.84 -3.28
C ASP A 330 -43.09 -22.90 -2.61
N GLY A 331 -42.46 -22.58 -1.47
CA GLY A 331 -41.69 -23.56 -0.67
C GLY A 331 -40.47 -24.17 -1.37
N THR A 332 -40.10 -23.70 -2.56
CA THR A 332 -38.87 -24.08 -3.24
C THR A 332 -37.71 -23.32 -2.59
N ALA A 333 -36.96 -24.02 -1.73
CA ALA A 333 -35.67 -23.53 -1.25
C ALA A 333 -34.73 -23.30 -2.46
N PRO A 334 -33.78 -22.35 -2.38
CA PRO A 334 -32.71 -22.27 -3.37
C PRO A 334 -32.01 -23.64 -3.46
N ASP A 335 -31.58 -24.02 -4.67
CA ASP A 335 -30.89 -25.29 -4.93
C ASP A 335 -29.52 -25.39 -4.22
N ASP A 336 -29.06 -24.31 -3.58
CA ASP A 336 -27.82 -24.27 -2.84
C ASP A 336 -27.92 -24.98 -1.47
N PRO A 337 -26.89 -25.75 -1.08
CA PRO A 337 -26.89 -26.41 0.22
C PRO A 337 -26.87 -25.36 1.35
N PRO A 338 -27.64 -25.58 2.43
CA PRO A 338 -27.74 -24.64 3.55
C PRO A 338 -26.42 -24.48 4.31
N THR A 339 -25.48 -25.41 4.10
CA THR A 339 -24.18 -25.40 4.73
C THR A 339 -23.07 -25.57 3.70
N LEU A 340 -21.94 -24.91 3.92
CA LEU A 340 -20.72 -25.06 3.15
C LEU A 340 -19.58 -25.51 4.06
N THR A 341 -18.85 -26.55 3.68
CA THR A 341 -17.60 -26.91 4.35
C THR A 341 -16.43 -26.19 3.70
N VAL A 342 -15.69 -25.42 4.50
CA VAL A 342 -14.44 -24.73 4.14
C VAL A 342 -13.29 -25.26 5.00
N ASP A 343 -12.08 -25.27 4.47
CA ASP A 343 -10.89 -25.61 5.24
C ASP A 343 -10.27 -24.35 5.86
N LEU A 344 -10.17 -24.30 7.18
CA LEU A 344 -9.52 -23.19 7.90
C LEU A 344 -8.05 -23.52 8.16
N LEU A 345 -7.16 -22.56 7.92
CA LEU A 345 -5.73 -22.71 8.18
C LEU A 345 -5.46 -22.59 9.69
N THR A 346 -5.26 -23.71 10.37
CA THR A 346 -5.12 -23.73 11.84
C THR A 346 -3.67 -23.73 12.30
N ARG A 347 -2.72 -24.13 11.45
CA ARG A 347 -1.30 -24.17 11.83
C ARG A 347 -0.36 -24.00 10.65
N ILE A 348 0.75 -23.31 10.91
CA ILE A 348 1.91 -23.24 10.00
C ILE A 348 3.13 -23.74 10.78
N VAL A 349 3.64 -24.90 10.40
CA VAL A 349 4.87 -25.47 10.99
C VAL A 349 6.08 -24.95 10.23
N GLN A 350 7.02 -24.37 10.96
CA GLN A 350 8.26 -23.81 10.43
C GLN A 350 9.37 -24.88 10.35
N PRO A 351 10.49 -24.60 9.64
CA PRO A 351 11.58 -25.57 9.47
C PRO A 351 12.26 -26.03 10.77
N ASP A 352 12.11 -25.28 11.86
CA ASP A 352 12.69 -25.57 13.18
C ASP A 352 11.66 -26.19 14.16
N ASP A 353 10.53 -26.68 13.64
CA ASP A 353 9.37 -27.20 14.37
C ASP A 353 8.63 -26.18 15.26
N SER A 354 9.07 -24.91 15.26
CA SER A 354 8.24 -23.83 15.79
C SER A 354 7.03 -23.59 14.88
N TYR A 355 6.00 -22.90 15.35
CA TYR A 355 4.77 -22.79 14.58
C TYR A 355 3.96 -21.54 14.90
N TYR A 356 3.17 -21.15 13.91
CA TYR A 356 2.00 -20.30 14.09
C TYR A 356 0.78 -21.20 14.29
N GLU A 357 -0.13 -20.79 15.17
CA GLU A 357 -1.38 -21.52 15.43
C GLU A 357 -2.52 -20.50 15.49
N MET A 358 -3.63 -20.79 14.82
CA MET A 358 -4.73 -19.87 14.63
C MET A 358 -6.05 -20.52 14.99
N ASP A 359 -6.87 -19.82 15.77
CA ASP A 359 -8.27 -20.18 16.01
C ASP A 359 -9.20 -19.18 15.33
N TYR A 360 -10.41 -19.62 15.04
CA TYR A 360 -11.42 -18.85 14.33
C TYR A 360 -12.71 -18.76 15.13
N TYR A 361 -13.52 -17.75 14.84
CA TYR A 361 -14.88 -17.68 15.34
C TYR A 361 -15.75 -18.78 14.72
N THR A 362 -16.31 -19.62 15.59
CA THR A 362 -17.36 -20.59 15.26
C THR A 362 -18.73 -20.02 15.65
N GLU A 363 -19.79 -20.37 14.94
CA GLU A 363 -21.15 -19.81 15.02
C GLU A 363 -21.81 -19.76 16.42
N ASP A 364 -21.28 -20.48 17.41
CA ASP A 364 -21.77 -20.50 18.80
C ASP A 364 -21.15 -19.44 19.74
N GLY A 365 -20.26 -18.56 19.23
CA GLY A 365 -19.41 -17.67 20.05
C GLY A 365 -20.02 -16.39 20.62
N GLY A 366 -21.34 -16.13 20.45
CA GLY A 366 -22.01 -15.00 21.09
C GLY A 366 -21.89 -13.64 20.40
N VAL A 367 -21.39 -13.58 19.16
CA VAL A 367 -21.57 -12.42 18.27
C VAL A 367 -22.88 -12.66 17.52
N SER A 368 -23.91 -11.86 17.75
CA SER A 368 -25.28 -12.09 17.28
C SER A 368 -25.49 -11.86 15.76
N SER A 369 -24.49 -12.14 14.94
CA SER A 369 -24.55 -11.97 13.48
C SER A 369 -23.54 -12.89 12.81
N ASP A 370 -24.04 -13.81 11.99
CA ASP A 370 -23.34 -14.99 11.47
C ASP A 370 -22.22 -14.70 10.46
N ALA A 371 -22.08 -13.46 9.99
CA ALA A 371 -21.00 -13.07 9.09
C ALA A 371 -19.66 -12.80 9.80
N ALA A 372 -19.52 -13.10 11.11
CA ALA A 372 -18.23 -13.26 11.79
C ALA A 372 -17.68 -14.72 11.72
N ALA A 373 -18.47 -15.66 11.19
CA ALA A 373 -18.05 -17.06 11.08
C ALA A 373 -16.80 -17.20 10.20
N ALA A 374 -15.83 -18.00 10.65
CA ALA A 374 -14.51 -18.17 10.04
C ALA A 374 -13.62 -16.90 10.03
N GLY A 375 -13.95 -15.85 10.79
CA GLY A 375 -13.02 -14.76 11.08
C GLY A 375 -11.95 -15.21 12.06
N ILE A 376 -10.69 -14.88 11.80
CA ILE A 376 -9.59 -15.24 12.71
C ILE A 376 -9.80 -14.59 14.08
N ARG A 377 -9.84 -15.42 15.11
CA ARG A 377 -10.06 -14.96 16.49
C ARG A 377 -8.73 -14.81 17.22
N THR A 378 -7.87 -15.80 17.10
CA THR A 378 -6.56 -15.79 17.77
C THR A 378 -5.46 -16.16 16.79
N LEU A 379 -4.28 -15.60 17.03
CA LEU A 379 -3.04 -16.05 16.41
C LEU A 379 -1.96 -16.17 17.49
N ARG A 380 -1.44 -17.37 17.66
CA ARG A 380 -0.25 -17.65 18.45
C ARG A 380 0.98 -17.53 17.55
N HIS A 381 1.83 -16.58 17.89
CA HIS A 381 3.10 -16.38 17.23
C HIS A 381 4.14 -17.41 17.74
N TRP A 382 5.11 -17.76 16.92
CA TRP A 382 6.15 -18.74 17.27
C TRP A 382 7.01 -18.31 18.46
N THR A 383 7.07 -17.00 18.76
CA THR A 383 7.74 -16.45 19.96
C THR A 383 6.97 -16.70 21.26
N GLY A 384 5.73 -17.18 21.18
CA GLY A 384 4.85 -17.43 22.33
C GLY A 384 3.88 -16.30 22.66
N LEU A 385 3.86 -15.21 21.88
CA LEU A 385 2.84 -14.17 21.97
C LEU A 385 1.52 -14.64 21.36
N PHE A 386 0.42 -14.17 21.91
CA PHE A 386 -0.94 -14.38 21.44
C PHE A 386 -1.54 -13.04 21.07
N TYR A 387 -2.21 -13.02 19.93
CA TYR A 387 -3.01 -11.93 19.42
C TYR A 387 -4.46 -12.41 19.44
N GLU A 388 -5.37 -11.64 20.02
CA GLU A 388 -6.80 -11.96 20.08
C GLU A 388 -7.60 -10.74 19.60
N TRP A 389 -8.37 -10.92 18.53
CA TRP A 389 -9.22 -9.89 17.95
C TRP A 389 -10.68 -10.17 18.28
N LYS A 390 -11.42 -9.09 18.58
CA LYS A 390 -12.88 -9.12 18.72
C LYS A 390 -13.49 -8.25 17.64
N TYR A 391 -14.58 -8.73 17.04
CA TYR A 391 -15.26 -8.05 15.95
C TYR A 391 -16.61 -7.49 16.38
N THR A 392 -17.05 -6.45 15.67
CA THR A 392 -18.40 -5.91 15.80
C THR A 392 -18.95 -5.52 14.43
N VAL A 393 -20.27 -5.59 14.27
CA VAL A 393 -20.94 -5.17 13.04
C VAL A 393 -20.93 -3.64 12.96
N LYS A 394 -20.44 -3.12 11.84
CA LYS A 394 -20.51 -1.71 11.48
C LYS A 394 -21.54 -1.55 10.38
N ASN A 395 -22.47 -0.61 10.56
CA ASN A 395 -23.50 -0.33 9.56
C ASN A 395 -23.19 1.00 8.86
N PHE A 396 -22.98 0.94 7.54
CA PHE A 396 -22.90 2.07 6.62
C PHE A 396 -24.26 2.23 5.97
N ARG A 397 -24.92 3.38 6.08
CA ARG A 397 -26.23 3.56 5.41
C ARG A 397 -26.02 4.07 3.99
N TYR A 398 -26.67 3.41 3.04
CA TYR A 398 -26.77 3.84 1.65
C TYR A 398 -27.89 4.89 1.55
N GLN A 399 -27.60 6.11 1.10
CA GLN A 399 -28.66 7.08 0.82
C GLN A 399 -29.31 6.82 -0.56
N GLN A 400 -30.63 6.66 -0.54
CA GLN A 400 -31.60 6.92 -1.63
C GLN A 400 -31.59 5.96 -2.86
N GLY A 401 -32.26 4.83 -2.67
CA GLY A 401 -33.04 4.14 -3.69
C GLY A 401 -34.35 3.68 -3.02
N PRO A 402 -35.43 3.38 -3.78
CA PRO A 402 -36.66 2.86 -3.18
C PRO A 402 -36.33 1.65 -2.29
N ALA A 403 -36.86 1.63 -1.07
CA ALA A 403 -36.49 0.72 0.03
C ALA A 403 -36.61 -0.80 -0.29
N HIS A 404 -37.09 -1.15 -1.48
CA HIS A 404 -37.39 -2.48 -1.98
C HIS A 404 -36.33 -3.04 -2.97
N LEU A 405 -35.34 -2.23 -3.42
CA LEU A 405 -34.34 -2.67 -4.42
C LEU A 405 -32.88 -2.64 -3.93
N GLN A 406 -32.63 -2.41 -2.64
CA GLN A 406 -31.26 -2.29 -2.13
C GLN A 406 -30.76 -3.61 -1.51
N PRO A 407 -29.59 -4.13 -1.94
CA PRO A 407 -28.91 -5.21 -1.23
C PRO A 407 -28.44 -4.66 0.13
N ARG A 408 -29.04 -5.13 1.23
CA ARG A 408 -28.64 -4.74 2.60
C ARG A 408 -27.22 -5.22 2.97
N ALA A 409 -26.60 -6.13 2.21
CA ALA A 409 -25.26 -6.64 2.45
C ALA A 409 -24.17 -5.56 2.30
N ALA A 410 -24.25 -4.72 1.27
CA ALA A 410 -23.30 -3.62 1.01
C ALA A 410 -23.35 -2.47 2.05
N SER A 411 -24.20 -2.61 3.07
CA SER A 411 -24.39 -1.64 4.15
C SER A 411 -23.74 -2.08 5.46
N ARG A 412 -23.08 -3.25 5.52
CA ARG A 412 -22.49 -3.77 6.75
C ARG A 412 -21.04 -4.20 6.51
N ALA A 413 -20.12 -3.74 7.34
CA ALA A 413 -18.78 -4.31 7.44
C ALA A 413 -18.56 -4.92 8.82
N PHE A 414 -17.68 -5.91 8.88
CA PHE A 414 -17.26 -6.55 10.12
C PHE A 414 -15.90 -6.00 10.50
N GLY A 415 -15.90 -5.09 11.45
CA GLY A 415 -14.69 -4.41 11.89
C GLY A 415 -14.16 -4.96 13.20
N VAL A 416 -12.84 -5.02 13.34
CA VAL A 416 -12.20 -5.23 14.65
C VAL A 416 -12.66 -4.12 15.59
N SER A 417 -13.17 -4.49 16.76
CA SER A 417 -13.54 -3.57 17.84
C SER A 417 -12.45 -3.48 18.92
N SER A 418 -11.67 -4.55 19.08
CA SER A 418 -10.54 -4.55 20.02
C SER A 418 -9.52 -5.61 19.65
N LYS A 419 -8.27 -5.33 20.00
CA LYS A 419 -7.14 -6.25 19.92
C LYS A 419 -6.50 -6.40 21.29
N GLU A 420 -6.25 -7.63 21.72
CA GLU A 420 -5.49 -7.94 22.93
C GLU A 420 -4.21 -8.68 22.53
N VAL A 421 -3.07 -8.26 23.07
CA VAL A 421 -1.79 -8.97 22.92
C VAL A 421 -1.34 -9.44 24.29
N TYR A 422 -1.02 -10.73 24.42
CA TYR A 422 -0.61 -11.32 25.70
C TYR A 422 0.35 -12.50 25.52
N ALA A 423 1.02 -12.89 26.60
CA ALA A 423 1.79 -14.13 26.69
C ALA A 423 1.23 -15.01 27.82
N PHE A 424 1.39 -16.33 27.74
CA PHE A 424 1.12 -17.18 28.90
C PHE A 424 2.37 -17.32 29.77
N VAL A 425 2.19 -17.27 31.09
CA VAL A 425 3.26 -17.67 32.01
C VAL A 425 3.53 -19.18 31.79
N PRO A 426 4.78 -19.58 31.50
CA PRO A 426 5.10 -20.96 31.16
C PRO A 426 4.54 -21.98 32.17
N GLY A 427 3.83 -22.99 31.67
CA GLY A 427 3.23 -24.05 32.48
C GLY A 427 1.96 -23.65 33.24
N THR A 428 1.37 -22.49 32.94
CA THR A 428 0.12 -22.03 33.57
C THR A 428 -0.86 -21.48 32.53
N THR A 429 -2.09 -21.23 32.95
CA THR A 429 -3.12 -20.52 32.15
C THR A 429 -3.14 -19.01 32.41
N ASN A 430 -2.20 -18.49 33.20
CA ASN A 430 -2.17 -17.07 33.55
C ASN A 430 -1.63 -16.25 32.37
N LYS A 431 -2.37 -15.22 31.98
CA LYS A 431 -1.97 -14.25 30.96
C LYS A 431 -1.06 -13.17 31.56
N ILE A 432 0.02 -12.84 30.86
CA ILE A 432 0.77 -11.59 31.00
C ILE A 432 0.24 -10.68 29.90
N ASP A 433 -0.46 -9.61 30.27
CA ASP A 433 -0.99 -8.65 29.32
C ASP A 433 0.15 -7.78 28.76
N HIS A 434 0.20 -7.67 27.44
CA HIS A 434 1.13 -6.80 26.71
C HIS A 434 0.43 -5.56 26.14
N GLY A 435 -0.90 -5.52 26.18
CA GLY A 435 -1.67 -4.35 25.79
C GLY A 435 -3.01 -4.70 25.15
N THR A 436 -3.94 -3.76 25.28
CA THR A 436 -5.24 -3.80 24.62
C THR A 436 -5.43 -2.54 23.80
N TRP A 437 -5.80 -2.69 22.53
CA TRP A 437 -6.23 -1.61 21.65
C TRP A 437 -7.74 -1.66 21.47
N GLN A 438 -8.38 -0.50 21.41
CA GLN A 438 -9.81 -0.37 21.12
C GLN A 438 -10.01 0.43 19.83
N TYR A 439 -10.92 -0.05 19.00
CA TYR A 439 -11.25 0.54 17.69
C TYR A 439 -12.73 0.94 17.70
N LEU A 440 -12.95 2.24 17.88
CA LEU A 440 -14.26 2.85 17.99
C LEU A 440 -14.57 3.58 16.68
N LEU A 441 -15.24 2.87 15.79
CA LEU A 441 -15.85 3.45 14.60
C LEU A 441 -17.22 4.03 15.01
N GLU A 442 -17.28 5.36 15.10
CA GLU A 442 -18.43 6.15 15.53
C GLU A 442 -19.13 6.78 14.32
N ARG A 443 -20.47 6.74 14.34
CA ARG A 443 -21.26 7.61 13.46
C ARG A 443 -21.14 9.03 13.97
N ALA A 444 -21.01 10.03 13.10
CA ALA A 444 -21.13 11.39 13.56
C ALA A 444 -22.51 11.64 14.22
N PRO A 445 -22.60 12.55 15.19
CA PRO A 445 -23.86 12.85 15.85
C PRO A 445 -24.91 13.28 14.82
N ALA A 446 -26.10 12.65 14.84
CA ALA A 446 -27.24 13.14 14.07
C ALA A 446 -27.63 14.51 14.63
N GLY A 447 -27.30 15.57 13.91
CA GLY A 447 -27.17 16.88 14.55
C GLY A 447 -27.53 18.10 13.72
N VAL A 448 -28.44 18.05 12.75
CA VAL A 448 -29.26 19.22 12.35
C VAL A 448 -30.60 18.72 11.82
N GLU A 449 -31.72 19.09 12.45
CA GLU A 449 -33.03 18.98 11.80
C GLU A 449 -33.07 20.02 10.67
N ALA A 450 -33.07 19.58 9.41
CA ALA A 450 -33.33 20.48 8.29
C ALA A 450 -34.73 21.11 8.48
N PRO A 451 -34.93 22.42 8.16
CA PRO A 451 -36.24 23.03 8.26
C PRO A 451 -37.20 22.29 7.34
N LEU A 452 -38.35 21.88 7.89
CA LEU A 452 -39.45 21.28 7.15
C LEU A 452 -39.74 22.08 5.87
N ASP A 453 -39.60 21.44 4.71
CA ASP A 453 -40.14 21.98 3.48
C ASP A 453 -41.68 22.10 3.59
N ARG A 454 -42.28 23.03 2.85
CA ARG A 454 -43.72 23.33 2.92
C ARG A 454 -44.63 22.20 2.38
N GLN A 455 -44.09 21.05 1.98
CA GLN A 455 -44.85 19.96 1.35
C GLN A 455 -45.07 18.74 2.26
N GLY A 456 -44.52 18.70 3.47
CA GLY A 456 -44.85 17.65 4.45
C GLY A 456 -44.40 16.24 4.03
N LEU A 457 -43.44 16.14 3.11
CA LEU A 457 -42.67 14.93 2.88
C LEU A 457 -41.61 14.86 3.97
N ASN A 458 -41.54 13.72 4.69
CA ASN A 458 -40.47 13.42 5.63
C ASN A 458 -39.12 13.45 4.88
N THR A 459 -38.46 14.60 4.82
CA THR A 459 -37.05 14.64 4.45
C THR A 459 -36.28 14.06 5.62
N THR A 460 -35.73 12.88 5.38
CA THR A 460 -34.79 12.15 6.22
C THR A 460 -33.80 13.11 6.87
N THR A 461 -33.56 12.91 8.17
CA THR A 461 -32.39 13.45 8.87
C THR A 461 -31.17 13.32 7.96
N GLU A 462 -30.58 14.46 7.55
CA GLU A 462 -29.38 14.45 6.72
C GLU A 462 -28.31 13.67 7.47
N GLU A 463 -27.77 12.65 6.80
CA GLU A 463 -26.73 11.83 7.37
C GLU A 463 -25.43 12.63 7.39
N PRO A 464 -24.60 12.48 8.44
CA PRO A 464 -23.28 13.06 8.40
C PRO A 464 -22.47 12.44 7.26
N CYS A 465 -22.03 13.32 6.39
CA CYS A 465 -21.11 13.20 5.26
C CYS A 465 -19.68 12.71 5.61
N TYR A 466 -19.41 12.40 6.87
CA TYR A 466 -18.13 11.86 7.33
C TYR A 466 -18.28 10.72 8.35
N HIS A 467 -17.28 9.84 8.37
CA HIS A 467 -17.04 8.79 9.34
C HIS A 467 -15.97 9.23 10.34
N LYS A 468 -16.12 8.83 11.60
CA LYS A 468 -15.14 9.08 12.65
C LYS A 468 -14.63 7.74 13.17
N SER A 469 -13.34 7.52 13.02
CA SER A 469 -12.64 6.38 13.61
C SER A 469 -11.84 6.82 14.81
N THR A 470 -11.75 5.99 15.83
CA THR A 470 -11.01 6.31 17.05
C THR A 470 -10.25 5.08 17.52
N VAL A 471 -8.92 5.18 17.59
CA VAL A 471 -8.03 4.16 18.13
C VAL A 471 -7.60 4.58 19.52
N ILE A 472 -7.75 3.68 20.49
CA ILE A 472 -7.22 3.86 21.84
C ILE A 472 -6.12 2.83 22.06
N ASP A 473 -4.91 3.29 22.39
CA ASP A 473 -3.76 2.43 22.64
C ASP A 473 -3.76 1.86 24.08
N PRO A 474 -2.85 0.92 24.42
CA PRO A 474 -2.78 0.34 25.76
C PRO A 474 -2.44 1.33 26.89
N LEU A 475 -1.89 2.50 26.54
CA LEU A 475 -1.57 3.56 27.49
C LEU A 475 -2.77 4.52 27.69
N GLY A 476 -3.83 4.36 26.90
CA GLY A 476 -5.01 5.21 26.90
C GLY A 476 -4.91 6.43 26.00
N ASN A 477 -3.81 6.58 25.23
CA ASN A 477 -3.72 7.64 24.22
C ASN A 477 -4.73 7.36 23.11
N ARG A 478 -5.23 8.41 22.47
CA ARG A 478 -6.30 8.31 21.49
C ARG A 478 -5.95 9.03 20.20
N GLN A 479 -6.06 8.33 19.07
CA GLN A 479 -6.05 8.90 17.74
C GLN A 479 -7.47 8.90 17.18
N VAL A 480 -7.91 10.03 16.65
CA VAL A 480 -9.22 10.20 16.00
C VAL A 480 -8.95 10.52 14.53
N SER A 481 -9.56 9.78 13.62
CA SER A 481 -9.45 10.02 12.18
C SER A 481 -10.83 10.33 11.60
N TYR A 482 -10.90 11.30 10.70
CA TYR A 482 -12.09 11.76 10.01
C TYR A 482 -12.00 11.40 8.54
N LEU A 483 -12.99 10.68 8.02
CA LEU A 483 -13.03 10.23 6.64
C LEU A 483 -14.32 10.71 5.98
N LEU A 484 -14.26 11.32 4.82
CA LEU A 484 -15.46 11.69 4.06
C LEU A 484 -16.10 10.43 3.47
N THR A 485 -17.43 10.30 3.60
CA THR A 485 -18.18 9.11 3.13
C THR A 485 -19.24 9.45 2.08
N ALA A 486 -19.38 10.71 1.68
CA ALA A 486 -20.44 11.14 0.80
C ALA A 486 -20.10 10.85 -0.68
N ASP A 487 -20.50 9.66 -1.16
CA ASP A 487 -20.73 9.42 -2.58
C ASP A 487 -22.14 9.97 -2.92
N GLN A 488 -22.23 11.17 -3.49
CA GLN A 488 -23.48 11.67 -4.08
C GLN A 488 -23.66 11.05 -5.48
N GLY A 489 -23.86 9.73 -5.51
CA GLY A 489 -24.27 8.99 -6.68
C GLY A 489 -25.78 9.13 -6.93
N PHE A 490 -26.14 9.79 -8.03
CA PHE A 490 -27.42 9.74 -8.73
C PHE A 490 -28.67 10.37 -8.08
N THR A 491 -28.98 11.60 -8.50
CA THR A 491 -30.34 11.88 -9.01
C THR A 491 -30.26 12.49 -10.41
N TYR A 492 -30.87 11.79 -11.36
CA TYR A 492 -31.34 12.38 -12.61
C TYR A 492 -32.31 13.49 -12.21
N GLN A 493 -31.83 14.74 -12.30
CA GLN A 493 -32.51 16.02 -12.10
C GLN A 493 -31.92 16.86 -10.96
N GLN A 494 -31.30 17.95 -11.43
CA GLN A 494 -30.88 19.18 -10.76
C GLN A 494 -29.40 19.24 -10.39
N ASN A 495 -28.71 20.09 -11.18
CA ASN A 495 -27.40 20.68 -10.96
C ASN A 495 -27.21 21.21 -9.53
N ARG A 496 -26.94 20.35 -8.55
CA ARG A 496 -26.45 20.79 -7.25
C ARG A 496 -24.93 20.56 -7.18
N PRO A 497 -24.13 21.61 -6.93
CA PRO A 497 -22.70 21.45 -6.71
C PRO A 497 -22.44 20.69 -5.40
N TYR A 498 -21.38 19.90 -5.40
CA TYR A 498 -20.89 19.14 -4.25
C TYR A 498 -20.52 20.08 -3.11
N THR A 499 -21.04 19.82 -1.91
CA THR A 499 -20.60 20.50 -0.68
C THR A 499 -19.79 19.52 0.15
N VAL A 500 -18.52 19.85 0.39
CA VAL A 500 -17.66 19.13 1.32
C VAL A 500 -18.05 19.53 2.74
N CYS A 501 -18.14 18.55 3.63
CA CYS A 501 -18.46 18.80 5.02
C CYS A 501 -17.23 19.03 5.85
N ASP A 502 -17.30 20.03 6.71
CA ASP A 502 -16.30 20.27 7.71
C ASP A 502 -16.60 19.39 8.95
N PRO A 503 -15.69 18.46 9.31
CA PRO A 503 -15.89 17.56 10.45
C PRO A 503 -15.84 18.27 11.81
N VAL A 504 -15.31 19.50 11.88
CA VAL A 504 -15.28 20.31 13.10
C VAL A 504 -16.62 20.97 13.37
N THR A 505 -17.25 21.52 12.33
CA THR A 505 -18.53 22.23 12.46
C THR A 505 -19.73 21.32 12.23
N GLY A 506 -19.53 20.16 11.60
CA GLY A 506 -20.62 19.28 11.16
C GLY A 506 -21.53 19.92 10.11
N THR A 507 -21.05 21.01 9.50
CA THR A 507 -21.80 21.79 8.49
C THR A 507 -21.13 21.68 7.14
N PHE A 508 -21.94 21.61 6.09
CA PHE A 508 -21.48 21.77 4.72
C PHE A 508 -20.85 23.16 4.57
N GLN A 509 -19.58 23.24 4.18
CA GLN A 509 -18.97 24.52 3.83
C GLN A 509 -19.22 24.81 2.34
N GLY A 510 -19.87 25.94 2.05
CA GLY A 510 -20.17 26.44 0.71
C GLY A 510 -21.54 27.11 0.66
N ASP A 511 -21.56 28.42 0.43
CA ASP A 511 -22.79 29.15 0.12
C ASP A 511 -23.12 28.96 -1.38
N GLU A 512 -24.25 28.30 -1.68
CA GLU A 512 -24.78 28.08 -3.03
C GLU A 512 -24.94 29.39 -3.84
N THR A 513 -24.95 30.57 -3.19
CA THR A 513 -25.22 31.86 -3.85
C THR A 513 -23.98 32.63 -4.29
N THR A 514 -22.78 32.33 -3.78
CA THR A 514 -21.56 33.09 -4.10
C THR A 514 -20.52 32.32 -4.91
N GLY A 515 -20.58 30.98 -4.93
CA GLY A 515 -19.56 30.16 -5.58
C GLY A 515 -18.17 30.28 -4.92
N GLU A 516 -18.12 30.73 -3.66
CA GLU A 516 -16.90 30.82 -2.89
C GLU A 516 -16.64 29.47 -2.19
N ALA A 517 -15.54 28.81 -2.56
CA ALA A 517 -15.01 27.67 -1.81
C ALA A 517 -14.75 28.09 -0.35
N GLY A 518 -15.07 27.22 0.61
CA GLY A 518 -14.51 27.35 1.96
C GLY A 518 -12.98 27.31 1.84
N PRO A 519 -12.23 28.35 2.25
CA PRO A 519 -10.86 28.57 1.75
C PRO A 519 -9.79 27.88 2.62
N GLY A 520 -10.08 26.72 3.21
CA GLY A 520 -9.17 26.11 4.17
C GLY A 520 -9.15 24.58 4.14
N PRO A 521 -8.03 23.99 4.59
CA PRO A 521 -7.87 22.54 4.67
C PRO A 521 -8.88 21.92 5.67
N PHE A 522 -9.17 20.64 5.51
CA PHE A 522 -10.11 19.87 6.33
C PHE A 522 -9.39 19.15 7.46
N LEU A 523 -9.99 19.13 8.66
CA LEU A 523 -9.46 18.34 9.78
C LEU A 523 -9.56 16.85 9.43
N SER A 524 -8.42 16.18 9.38
CA SER A 524 -8.31 14.76 9.08
C SER A 524 -8.00 13.94 10.32
N GLU A 525 -7.18 14.45 11.24
CA GLU A 525 -6.82 13.70 12.45
C GLU A 525 -6.69 14.57 13.71
N GLU A 526 -6.94 13.96 14.87
CA GLU A 526 -6.64 14.51 16.18
C GLU A 526 -5.92 13.47 17.04
N LEU A 527 -4.92 13.92 17.80
CA LEU A 527 -4.18 13.10 18.75
C LEU A 527 -4.41 13.59 20.17
N TYR A 528 -4.65 12.67 21.09
CA TYR A 528 -4.89 12.93 22.51
C TYR A 528 -3.99 12.06 23.39
N ASP A 529 -3.57 12.60 24.53
CA ASP A 529 -2.94 11.81 25.58
C ASP A 529 -3.96 10.98 26.38
N SER A 530 -3.45 10.14 27.28
CA SER A 530 -4.25 9.32 28.20
C SER A 530 -5.14 10.11 29.17
N ALA A 531 -4.89 11.42 29.36
CA ALA A 531 -5.71 12.29 30.19
C ALA A 531 -6.86 12.95 29.39
N GLY A 532 -6.92 12.73 28.07
CA GLY A 532 -7.88 13.36 27.17
C GLY A 532 -7.49 14.76 26.74
N THR A 533 -6.24 15.17 26.96
CA THR A 533 -5.68 16.43 26.45
C THR A 533 -5.36 16.27 24.98
N LYS A 534 -5.88 17.17 24.14
CA LYS A 534 -5.54 17.18 22.71
C LYS A 534 -4.09 17.66 22.56
N LEU A 535 -3.28 16.84 21.91
CA LEU A 535 -1.86 17.12 21.64
C LEU A 535 -1.68 17.69 20.24
N ARG A 536 -2.39 17.16 19.23
CA ARG A 536 -2.20 17.57 17.83
C ARG A 536 -3.47 17.53 17.01
N GLU A 537 -3.46 18.31 15.93
CA GLU A 537 -4.48 18.33 14.87
C GLU A 537 -3.79 18.25 13.51
N VAL A 538 -4.28 17.42 12.62
CA VAL A 538 -3.78 17.27 11.24
C VAL A 538 -4.86 17.69 10.27
N TRP A 539 -4.49 18.55 9.33
CA TRP A 539 -5.37 19.16 8.34
C TRP A 539 -4.86 18.80 6.94
N VAL A 540 -5.75 18.50 6.00
CA VAL A 540 -5.41 18.12 4.63
C VAL A 540 -6.33 18.79 3.62
N ASP A 541 -5.85 18.95 2.40
CA ASP A 541 -6.65 19.40 1.25
C ASP A 541 -6.30 18.53 0.04
N TYR A 542 -7.30 18.20 -0.76
CA TYR A 542 -7.14 17.45 -2.01
C TYR A 542 -7.60 18.27 -3.22
N GLU A 543 -7.02 18.01 -4.39
CA GLU A 543 -7.33 18.72 -5.64
C GLU A 543 -8.83 18.73 -5.99
N SER A 544 -9.57 17.69 -5.59
CA SER A 544 -11.01 17.57 -5.84
C SER A 544 -11.92 18.25 -4.82
N ASP A 545 -11.37 18.87 -3.77
CA ASP A 545 -12.18 19.41 -2.66
C ASP A 545 -12.77 20.80 -2.99
N GLY A 546 -12.41 21.38 -4.14
CA GLY A 546 -12.96 22.64 -4.65
C GLY A 546 -14.40 22.54 -5.16
N VAL A 547 -15.26 23.46 -4.72
CA VAL A 547 -16.66 23.59 -5.18
C VAL A 547 -16.70 23.94 -6.67
N GLY A 548 -17.12 22.99 -7.53
CA GLY A 548 -17.38 23.24 -8.96
C GLY A 548 -16.61 22.39 -9.97
N SER A 549 -15.79 21.42 -9.53
CA SER A 549 -15.20 20.44 -10.44
C SER A 549 -16.28 19.46 -10.94
N GLY A 550 -16.75 19.67 -12.18
CA GLY A 550 -17.81 18.86 -12.77
C GLY A 550 -17.42 17.42 -13.15
N SER A 551 -16.31 16.88 -12.64
CA SER A 551 -15.90 15.51 -12.92
C SER A 551 -16.64 14.54 -11.99
N ARG A 552 -17.55 13.76 -12.57
CA ARG A 552 -18.39 12.74 -11.91
C ARG A 552 -17.60 11.53 -11.34
N PHE A 553 -16.31 11.71 -11.17
CA PHE A 553 -15.33 10.64 -11.10
C PHE A 553 -14.16 11.16 -10.26
N HIS A 554 -14.21 10.93 -8.95
CA HIS A 554 -13.13 11.22 -8.00
C HIS A 554 -11.97 10.23 -8.18
N HIS A 555 -11.56 10.00 -9.43
CA HIS A 555 -10.56 8.99 -9.74
C HIS A 555 -9.14 9.49 -9.46
N GLU A 556 -8.88 10.75 -9.13
CA GLU A 556 -7.52 11.26 -8.92
C GLU A 556 -7.48 12.23 -7.74
N GLN A 557 -7.73 11.72 -6.52
CA GLN A 557 -7.60 12.54 -5.31
C GLN A 557 -6.13 12.68 -4.93
N ARG A 558 -5.56 13.83 -5.26
CA ARG A 558 -4.18 14.18 -4.95
C ARG A 558 -4.13 15.15 -3.79
N LEU A 559 -3.25 14.88 -2.83
CA LEU A 559 -2.98 15.80 -1.72
C LEU A 559 -2.32 17.07 -2.28
N THR A 560 -2.92 18.23 -1.99
CA THR A 560 -2.41 19.56 -2.36
C THR A 560 -1.83 20.29 -1.17
N TYR A 561 -2.30 19.98 0.05
CA TYR A 561 -1.80 20.56 1.29
C TYR A 561 -1.92 19.58 2.47
N SER A 562 -0.99 19.67 3.41
CA SER A 562 -1.10 19.09 4.75
C SER A 562 -0.53 20.01 5.83
N GLY A 563 -1.23 20.15 6.96
CA GLY A 563 -0.82 20.95 8.10
C GLY A 563 -0.92 20.17 9.41
N THR A 564 -0.02 20.43 10.35
CA THR A 564 -0.09 19.88 11.71
C THR A 564 0.05 20.99 12.74
N VAL A 565 -0.91 21.06 13.66
CA VAL A 565 -0.86 21.94 14.84
C VAL A 565 -0.39 21.13 16.05
N TYR A 566 0.66 21.60 16.71
CA TYR A 566 1.29 21.00 17.89
C TYR A 566 0.83 21.75 19.15
N LEU A 567 -0.35 21.37 19.67
CA LEU A 567 -0.96 21.99 20.85
C LEU A 567 -0.14 21.72 22.12
N ASP A 568 0.59 20.61 22.15
CA ASP A 568 1.55 20.24 23.20
C ASP A 568 2.84 21.10 23.17
N ASP A 569 3.05 21.88 22.10
CA ASP A 569 4.22 22.73 21.92
C ASP A 569 3.86 24.22 21.72
N GLY A 570 2.79 24.67 22.38
CA GLY A 570 2.34 26.06 22.35
C GLY A 570 1.54 26.44 21.11
N GLY A 571 0.98 25.47 20.39
CA GLY A 571 0.18 25.69 19.19
C GLY A 571 1.03 25.95 17.94
N ARG A 572 2.28 25.47 17.92
CA ARG A 572 3.18 25.57 16.76
C ARG A 572 2.60 24.83 15.56
N ILE A 573 2.98 25.25 14.36
CA ILE A 573 2.44 24.73 13.11
C ILE A 573 3.57 24.28 12.21
N LYS A 574 3.36 23.14 11.53
CA LYS A 574 4.11 22.73 10.35
C LYS A 574 3.14 22.53 9.19
N GLU A 575 3.43 23.10 8.03
CA GLU A 575 2.62 23.01 6.82
C GLU A 575 3.46 22.47 5.67
N THR A 576 2.79 21.86 4.70
CA THR A 576 3.40 21.38 3.46
C THR A 576 2.41 21.55 2.32
N SER A 577 2.82 22.24 1.27
CA SER A 577 2.03 22.45 0.05
C SER A 577 2.69 21.72 -1.13
N TYR A 578 1.87 21.17 -2.01
CA TYR A 578 2.28 20.36 -3.16
C TYR A 578 1.75 20.99 -4.45
N SER A 579 2.63 21.22 -5.42
CA SER A 579 2.27 21.81 -6.73
C SER A 579 3.18 21.31 -7.86
N ASP A 580 2.86 21.73 -9.08
CA ASP A 580 3.54 21.30 -10.33
C ASP A 580 3.51 19.79 -10.50
N PHE A 581 2.31 19.24 -10.61
CA PHE A 581 2.13 17.81 -10.85
C PHE A 581 2.61 17.39 -12.23
N ASP A 582 3.38 16.33 -12.30
CA ASP A 582 3.90 15.84 -13.58
C ASP A 582 2.93 14.95 -14.38
N GLY A 583 1.72 14.68 -13.86
CA GLY A 583 0.76 13.74 -14.45
C GLY A 583 1.12 12.26 -14.26
N LEU A 584 2.16 11.95 -13.48
CA LEU A 584 2.73 10.60 -13.36
C LEU A 584 3.09 10.26 -11.91
N GLY A 585 2.35 10.83 -10.96
CA GLY A 585 2.43 10.52 -9.54
C GLY A 585 3.31 11.44 -8.70
N HIS A 586 3.89 12.50 -9.27
CA HIS A 586 4.80 13.39 -8.54
C HIS A 586 4.35 14.84 -8.55
N ALA A 587 4.20 15.43 -7.36
CA ALA A 587 4.29 16.88 -7.21
C ALA A 587 5.77 17.28 -7.29
N ARG A 588 6.13 18.09 -8.28
CA ARG A 588 7.54 18.49 -8.47
C ARG A 588 7.96 19.55 -7.48
N GLN A 589 7.04 20.37 -7.00
CA GLN A 589 7.30 21.43 -6.04
C GLN A 589 6.66 21.10 -4.70
N VAL A 590 7.48 21.16 -3.65
CA VAL A 590 7.08 20.95 -2.26
C VAL A 590 7.57 22.14 -1.45
N VAL A 591 6.64 22.83 -0.80
CA VAL A 591 6.92 23.97 0.08
C VAL A 591 6.56 23.57 1.50
N GLU A 592 7.55 23.54 2.39
CA GLU A 592 7.37 23.31 3.82
C GLU A 592 7.48 24.63 4.56
N ASP A 593 6.47 24.95 5.38
CA ASP A 593 6.42 26.16 6.21
C ASP A 593 6.20 25.79 7.69
N GLY A 594 6.53 26.70 8.60
CA GLY A 594 6.23 26.52 10.02
C GLY A 594 6.83 27.58 10.94
N ASP A 595 6.45 27.55 12.22
CA ASP A 595 6.85 28.55 13.22
C ASP A 595 7.84 28.01 14.28
N PHE A 596 8.53 26.91 13.97
CA PHE A 596 9.52 26.31 14.86
C PHE A 596 10.79 27.18 15.01
N PRO A 597 11.34 27.33 16.24
CA PRO A 597 12.35 28.34 16.56
C PRO A 597 13.80 28.02 16.11
N LEU A 598 14.06 26.90 15.44
CA LEU A 598 15.41 26.49 15.00
C LEU A 598 15.43 26.14 13.51
N GLY A 599 15.88 27.10 12.70
CA GLY A 599 16.29 26.85 11.31
C GLY A 599 15.12 26.76 10.34
N GLU A 600 14.76 27.93 9.81
CA GLU A 600 14.06 28.12 8.54
C GLU A 600 12.63 27.58 8.51
N GLY A 601 11.71 28.42 8.99
CA GLY A 601 10.26 28.24 8.85
C GLY A 601 9.75 28.27 7.41
N HIS A 602 10.64 28.13 6.42
CA HIS A 602 10.35 28.01 5.01
C HIS A 602 11.46 27.19 4.33
N ARG A 603 11.07 26.11 3.67
CA ARG A 603 11.94 25.27 2.84
C ARG A 603 11.19 24.94 1.56
N GLU A 604 11.82 25.18 0.43
CA GLU A 604 11.25 24.86 -0.88
C GLU A 604 12.15 23.83 -1.58
N ALA A 605 11.54 22.75 -2.04
CA ALA A 605 12.21 21.71 -2.81
C ALA A 605 11.51 21.54 -4.15
N PHE A 606 12.31 21.56 -5.22
CA PHE A 606 11.86 21.32 -6.58
C PHE A 606 12.61 20.15 -7.18
N THR A 607 11.89 19.10 -7.59
CA THR A 607 12.45 17.97 -8.34
C THR A 607 11.80 17.89 -9.70
N ARG A 608 12.57 18.02 -10.77
CA ARG A 608 12.05 18.01 -12.14
C ARG A 608 11.83 16.59 -12.64
N TYR A 609 10.85 15.91 -12.06
CA TYR A 609 10.44 14.55 -12.46
C TYR A 609 9.94 14.54 -13.90
N ASN A 610 10.29 13.49 -14.65
CA ASN A 610 9.81 13.24 -16.01
C ASN A 610 9.89 14.51 -16.90
N PRO A 611 11.07 15.15 -17.04
CA PRO A 611 11.21 16.52 -17.54
C PRO A 611 10.70 16.74 -18.98
N ALA A 612 10.57 15.67 -19.76
CA ALA A 612 10.05 15.72 -21.12
C ALA A 612 8.50 15.73 -21.20
N ARG A 613 7.80 15.67 -20.06
CA ARG A 613 6.35 15.47 -20.01
C ARG A 613 5.54 16.74 -19.80
N GLY A 614 6.11 17.83 -19.28
CA GLY A 614 5.33 19.00 -18.88
C GLY A 614 4.61 18.78 -17.56
N SER A 615 3.68 19.65 -17.21
CA SER A 615 2.88 19.65 -15.98
C SER A 615 1.41 19.44 -16.30
N LEU A 616 0.69 18.70 -15.45
CA LEU A 616 -0.76 18.57 -15.56
C LEU A 616 -1.44 19.87 -15.15
N ASP A 617 -0.91 20.54 -14.11
CA ASP A 617 -1.49 21.75 -13.52
C ASP A 617 -1.51 22.94 -14.51
N ASP A 618 -0.54 23.02 -15.43
CA ASP A 618 -0.46 24.08 -16.46
C ASP A 618 -0.98 23.64 -17.85
N GLY A 619 -1.46 22.39 -17.97
CA GLY A 619 -1.96 21.81 -19.21
C GLY A 619 -0.90 21.46 -20.26
N SER A 620 0.39 21.52 -19.93
CA SER A 620 1.48 21.13 -20.83
C SER A 620 1.79 19.63 -20.84
N PHE A 621 1.11 18.85 -20.00
CA PHE A 621 1.30 17.41 -19.86
C PHE A 621 1.18 16.64 -21.19
N THR A 622 2.12 15.74 -21.42
CA THR A 622 2.12 14.78 -22.53
C THR A 622 2.42 13.38 -22.00
N PRO A 623 1.51 12.40 -22.19
CA PRO A 623 1.70 11.06 -21.65
C PRO A 623 2.89 10.33 -22.31
N PRO A 624 3.59 9.44 -21.59
CA PRO A 624 4.64 8.61 -22.20
C PRO A 624 4.04 7.69 -23.28
N PRO A 625 4.68 7.57 -24.46
CA PRO A 625 4.21 6.69 -25.52
C PRO A 625 4.23 5.23 -25.06
N VAL A 626 3.30 4.42 -25.58
CA VAL A 626 3.16 2.99 -25.20
C VAL A 626 4.42 2.16 -25.47
N SER A 627 5.26 2.57 -26.43
CA SER A 627 6.52 1.90 -26.75
C SER A 627 7.68 2.26 -25.81
N GLN A 628 7.52 3.26 -24.94
CA GLN A 628 8.55 3.64 -23.99
C GLN A 628 8.41 2.82 -22.70
N PRO A 629 9.53 2.38 -22.09
CA PRO A 629 9.51 1.74 -20.78
C PRO A 629 8.80 2.60 -19.73
N TRP A 630 8.00 1.94 -18.87
CA TRP A 630 7.21 2.61 -17.83
C TRP A 630 8.06 2.90 -16.59
N VAL A 631 9.11 3.69 -16.76
CA VAL A 631 9.98 4.14 -15.66
C VAL A 631 9.58 5.56 -15.30
N LEU A 632 8.77 5.69 -14.26
CA LEU A 632 8.32 6.94 -13.65
C LEU A 632 9.25 7.26 -12.47
N GLY A 633 9.47 8.54 -12.17
CA GLY A 633 10.35 8.95 -11.07
C GLY A 633 11.83 9.17 -11.47
N THR A 634 12.13 9.18 -12.77
CA THR A 634 13.40 9.76 -13.23
C THR A 634 13.30 11.28 -13.24
N TYR A 635 14.42 11.96 -12.97
CA TYR A 635 14.52 13.41 -12.93
C TYR A 635 15.89 13.85 -13.45
N ASP A 636 16.08 15.11 -13.75
CA ASP A 636 17.38 15.63 -14.19
C ASP A 636 17.89 16.79 -13.33
N LEU A 637 17.08 17.25 -12.38
CA LEU A 637 17.34 18.39 -11.52
C LEU A 637 16.65 18.18 -10.16
N VAL A 638 17.38 18.49 -9.10
CA VAL A 638 16.84 18.77 -7.76
C VAL A 638 17.40 20.10 -7.30
N ASP A 639 16.51 21.00 -6.91
CA ASP A 639 16.80 22.26 -6.24
C ASP A 639 16.20 22.24 -4.84
N VAL A 640 16.97 22.70 -3.87
CA VAL A 640 16.49 22.93 -2.51
C VAL A 640 16.94 24.33 -2.10
N SER A 641 16.01 25.14 -1.63
CA SER A 641 16.27 26.40 -0.95
C SER A 641 15.73 26.36 0.47
N GLU A 642 16.48 27.02 1.34
CA GLU A 642 16.36 26.92 2.78
C GLU A 642 16.38 28.37 3.31
N GLY A 643 15.32 28.79 4.01
CA GLY A 643 15.14 30.15 4.51
C GLY A 643 14.31 31.05 3.60
N GLN A 644 14.79 32.25 3.25
CA GLN A 644 14.03 33.16 2.38
C GLN A 644 14.11 32.69 0.91
N PRO A 645 13.12 32.98 0.02
CA PRO A 645 13.04 32.50 -1.38
C PRO A 645 14.22 32.83 -2.31
N THR A 646 15.27 33.47 -1.79
CA THR A 646 16.46 33.91 -2.53
C THR A 646 17.78 33.47 -1.87
N ALA A 647 17.72 32.68 -0.79
CA ALA A 647 18.89 32.21 -0.07
C ALA A 647 19.29 30.79 -0.51
N HIS A 648 20.52 30.67 -1.01
CA HIS A 648 21.30 29.44 -1.17
C HIS A 648 20.56 28.23 -1.77
N PHE A 649 20.66 28.06 -3.10
CA PHE A 649 20.20 26.83 -3.76
C PHE A 649 21.25 25.72 -3.64
N ALA A 650 20.88 24.62 -3.02
CA ALA A 650 21.57 23.35 -3.22
C ALA A 650 21.02 22.71 -4.51
N ARG A 651 21.77 22.85 -5.61
CA ARG A 651 21.40 22.29 -6.92
C ARG A 651 22.19 21.01 -7.23
N SER A 652 21.46 19.98 -7.66
CA SER A 652 22.05 18.75 -8.18
C SER A 652 21.43 18.34 -9.51
N LEU A 653 22.26 17.85 -10.43
CA LEU A 653 21.86 17.34 -11.74
C LEU A 653 21.97 15.82 -11.78
N PHE A 654 21.03 15.17 -12.47
CA PHE A 654 20.91 13.71 -12.51
C PHE A 654 20.78 13.19 -13.93
N CYS A 655 21.39 12.04 -14.19
CA CYS A 655 21.45 11.42 -15.50
C CYS A 655 21.04 9.96 -15.37
N PHE A 656 19.89 9.59 -15.93
CA PHE A 656 19.37 8.24 -15.91
C PHE A 656 19.56 7.52 -17.26
N GLU A 657 19.63 6.20 -17.26
CA GLU A 657 19.44 5.39 -18.48
C GLU A 657 17.97 5.39 -18.85
N ALA A 658 17.64 5.83 -20.07
CA ALA A 658 16.25 6.00 -20.47
C ALA A 658 15.45 4.69 -20.54
N ALA A 659 16.13 3.57 -20.79
CA ALA A 659 15.48 2.26 -20.89
C ALA A 659 15.23 1.60 -19.53
N THR A 660 16.13 1.78 -18.57
CA THR A 660 16.15 1.00 -17.31
C THR A 660 15.93 1.82 -16.05
N GLY A 661 15.95 3.16 -16.14
CA GLY A 661 15.87 4.03 -14.96
C GLY A 661 17.12 4.02 -14.09
N LEU A 662 18.22 3.38 -14.50
CA LEU A 662 19.43 3.32 -13.70
C LEU A 662 20.15 4.67 -13.69
N LEU A 663 20.47 5.19 -12.50
CA LEU A 663 21.20 6.44 -12.32
C LEU A 663 22.64 6.29 -12.82
N LYS A 664 23.02 6.92 -13.94
CA LYS A 664 24.39 6.89 -14.49
C LYS A 664 25.32 7.90 -13.82
N GLY A 665 24.78 9.00 -13.32
CA GLY A 665 25.59 10.03 -12.70
C GLY A 665 24.78 11.11 -11.99
N GLN A 666 25.42 11.71 -11.01
CA GLN A 666 24.92 12.80 -10.20
C GLN A 666 26.00 13.87 -10.13
N ARG A 667 25.64 15.12 -10.44
CA ARG A 667 26.53 16.27 -10.31
C ARG A 667 25.97 17.22 -9.27
N THR A 668 26.71 17.44 -8.19
CA THR A 668 26.36 18.45 -7.18
C THR A 668 27.12 19.73 -7.49
N LEU A 669 26.39 20.82 -7.68
CA LEU A 669 26.98 22.08 -8.09
C LEU A 669 27.54 22.85 -6.90
N LYS A 670 28.66 23.54 -7.12
CA LYS A 670 29.22 24.47 -6.11
C LYS A 670 28.47 25.82 -6.10
N ALA A 671 27.81 26.15 -7.20
CA ALA A 671 27.03 27.37 -7.41
C ALA A 671 25.80 27.05 -8.29
N ASP A 672 25.01 28.05 -8.69
CA ASP A 672 23.74 27.83 -9.40
C ASP A 672 23.90 27.25 -10.83
N THR A 673 25.11 27.30 -11.38
CA THR A 673 25.44 26.83 -12.73
C THR A 673 26.62 25.88 -12.71
N GLU A 674 26.66 24.98 -13.70
CA GLU A 674 27.76 24.04 -13.85
C GLU A 674 29.11 24.76 -13.94
N GLY A 675 30.05 24.36 -13.08
CA GLY A 675 31.36 24.96 -12.97
C GLY A 675 32.47 23.94 -12.72
N ALA A 676 33.70 24.44 -12.80
CA ALA A 676 34.89 23.62 -12.61
C ALA A 676 35.00 23.01 -11.20
N GLY A 677 34.41 23.66 -10.19
CA GLY A 677 34.50 23.24 -8.79
C GLY A 677 33.38 22.30 -8.32
N ASP A 678 32.56 21.79 -9.24
CA ASP A 678 31.47 20.87 -8.91
C ASP A 678 32.00 19.49 -8.53
N VAL A 679 31.14 18.66 -7.93
CA VAL A 679 31.44 17.26 -7.65
C VAL A 679 30.58 16.38 -8.55
N LEU A 680 31.20 15.46 -9.28
CA LEU A 680 30.51 14.51 -10.15
C LEU A 680 30.74 13.08 -9.64
N ARG A 681 29.66 12.39 -9.33
CA ARG A 681 29.65 10.95 -9.08
C ARG A 681 29.09 10.22 -10.29
N ARG A 682 29.75 9.15 -10.73
CA ARG A 682 29.29 8.28 -11.81
C ARG A 682 29.16 6.84 -11.35
N TYR A 683 28.10 6.20 -11.83
CA TYR A 683 27.77 4.81 -11.52
C TYR A 683 27.85 3.97 -12.80
N PHE A 684 28.42 2.79 -12.65
CA PHE A 684 28.49 1.80 -13.72
C PHE A 684 27.74 0.56 -13.28
N HIS A 685 26.97 -0.01 -14.19
CA HIS A 685 26.12 -1.15 -13.92
C HIS A 685 26.47 -2.33 -14.82
N ASP A 686 26.24 -3.55 -14.34
CA ASP A 686 26.23 -4.74 -15.18
C ASP A 686 24.89 -4.90 -15.92
N ASN A 687 24.75 -5.97 -16.69
CA ASN A 687 23.51 -6.30 -17.41
C ASN A 687 22.36 -6.76 -16.50
N ARG A 688 22.62 -6.86 -15.20
CA ARG A 688 21.64 -7.13 -14.15
C ARG A 688 21.36 -5.88 -13.33
N GLY A 689 21.82 -4.70 -13.74
CA GLY A 689 21.54 -3.44 -13.05
C GLY A 689 22.25 -3.28 -11.70
N GLN A 690 23.23 -4.14 -11.39
CA GLN A 690 24.02 -4.01 -10.17
C GLN A 690 25.14 -2.99 -10.37
N ILE A 691 25.34 -2.07 -9.42
CA ILE A 691 26.42 -1.07 -9.46
C ILE A 691 27.78 -1.76 -9.33
N THR A 692 28.51 -1.95 -10.44
CA THR A 692 29.84 -2.56 -10.46
C THR A 692 30.93 -1.60 -10.01
N SER A 693 30.74 -0.29 -10.22
CA SER A 693 31.66 0.72 -9.71
C SER A 693 31.03 2.09 -9.57
N GLU A 694 31.52 2.84 -8.58
CA GLU A 694 31.24 4.25 -8.33
C GLU A 694 32.54 5.04 -8.51
N THR A 695 32.50 6.15 -9.23
CA THR A 695 33.67 7.02 -9.42
C THR A 695 33.34 8.46 -9.09
N LEU A 696 34.25 9.14 -8.41
CA LEU A 696 34.13 10.53 -8.01
C LEU A 696 35.14 11.38 -8.78
N TYR A 697 34.68 12.50 -9.33
CA TYR A 697 35.48 13.50 -10.03
C TYR A 697 35.16 14.90 -9.49
N GLY A 698 36.06 15.85 -9.76
CA GLY A 698 35.83 17.26 -9.45
C GLY A 698 36.26 17.67 -8.03
N GLY A 699 35.57 18.65 -7.48
CA GLY A 699 35.94 19.34 -6.24
C GLY A 699 37.15 20.26 -6.41
N ASP A 700 37.86 20.53 -5.31
CA ASP A 700 39.09 21.35 -5.36
C ASP A 700 40.25 20.77 -6.21
N PRO A 701 40.46 19.42 -6.34
CA PRO A 701 41.63 18.88 -7.04
C PRO A 701 41.45 18.75 -8.57
N GLN A 702 40.23 18.84 -9.10
CA GLN A 702 39.95 18.60 -10.51
C GLN A 702 38.93 19.59 -11.06
N SER A 703 39.18 20.13 -12.25
CA SER A 703 38.24 21.01 -12.93
C SER A 703 37.33 20.23 -13.87
N LEU A 704 36.02 20.24 -13.60
CA LEU A 704 35.01 19.66 -14.48
C LEU A 704 34.60 20.60 -15.63
N THR A 705 34.15 20.04 -16.74
CA THR A 705 33.54 20.81 -17.84
C THR A 705 32.04 21.01 -17.59
N ALA A 706 31.44 22.06 -18.17
CA ALA A 706 29.98 22.24 -18.16
C ALA A 706 29.35 21.35 -19.25
N ALA A 707 29.00 20.13 -18.88
CA ALA A 707 28.51 19.08 -19.77
C ALA A 707 27.53 18.12 -19.06
N GLY A 708 26.77 18.60 -18.07
CA GLY A 708 25.85 17.81 -17.28
C GLY A 708 26.53 16.81 -16.36
N CYS A 709 25.85 15.69 -16.11
CA CYS A 709 26.32 14.54 -15.34
C CYS A 709 26.72 13.34 -16.21
N GLY A 710 26.78 13.52 -17.53
CA GLY A 710 27.12 12.48 -18.50
C GLY A 710 28.63 12.19 -18.58
N GLN A 711 29.01 11.22 -19.43
CA GLN A 711 30.42 10.79 -19.55
C GLN A 711 31.37 11.94 -19.95
N ASN A 712 30.86 12.89 -20.74
CA ASN A 712 31.64 14.00 -21.28
C ASN A 712 32.13 14.97 -20.20
N ALA A 713 31.43 15.05 -19.05
CA ALA A 713 31.77 15.96 -17.96
C ALA A 713 33.10 15.62 -17.26
N ALA A 714 33.55 14.36 -17.34
CA ALA A 714 34.83 13.89 -16.80
C ALA A 714 35.80 13.40 -17.88
N SER A 715 35.58 13.78 -19.15
CA SER A 715 36.41 13.32 -20.26
C SER A 715 37.88 13.71 -20.07
N GLY A 716 38.78 12.72 -20.12
CA GLY A 716 40.22 12.93 -19.94
C GLY A 716 40.69 13.06 -18.47
N LEU A 717 39.78 12.94 -17.49
CA LEU A 717 40.13 12.93 -16.07
C LEU A 717 40.27 11.50 -15.55
N SER A 718 41.17 11.30 -14.59
CA SER A 718 41.19 10.10 -13.74
C SER A 718 40.30 10.33 -12.53
N PRO A 719 39.59 9.32 -12.00
CA PRO A 719 38.77 9.49 -10.82
C PRO A 719 39.62 9.88 -9.60
N VAL A 720 39.12 10.81 -8.77
CA VAL A 720 39.72 11.14 -7.45
C VAL A 720 39.54 9.98 -6.49
N GLN A 721 38.41 9.29 -6.60
CA GLN A 721 38.07 8.11 -5.82
C GLN A 721 37.32 7.13 -6.71
N GLU A 722 37.65 5.86 -6.60
CA GLU A 722 36.91 4.77 -7.22
C GLU A 722 36.53 3.74 -6.17
N VAL A 723 35.28 3.28 -6.20
CA VAL A 723 34.81 2.13 -5.42
C VAL A 723 34.36 1.08 -6.42
N GLN A 724 34.91 -0.13 -6.31
CA GLN A 724 34.50 -1.26 -7.14
C GLN A 724 33.74 -2.27 -6.30
N HIS A 725 32.71 -2.85 -6.90
CA HIS A 725 31.87 -3.86 -6.29
C HIS A 725 31.92 -5.15 -7.09
N THR A 726 31.87 -6.26 -6.38
CA THR A 726 31.65 -7.58 -6.99
C THR A 726 30.44 -8.22 -6.35
N TYR A 727 29.70 -8.97 -7.16
CA TYR A 727 28.45 -9.58 -6.76
C TYR A 727 28.50 -11.09 -6.99
N GLN A 728 27.69 -11.79 -6.20
CA GLN A 728 27.51 -13.23 -6.28
C GLN A 728 26.07 -13.54 -5.88
N PHE A 729 25.38 -14.37 -6.65
CA PHE A 729 24.00 -14.81 -6.37
C PHE A 729 23.01 -13.66 -6.08
N GLY A 730 23.09 -12.58 -6.86
CA GLY A 730 22.21 -11.41 -6.72
C GLY A 730 22.62 -10.42 -5.63
N SER A 731 23.59 -10.77 -4.79
CA SER A 731 24.02 -9.97 -3.64
C SER A 731 25.45 -9.46 -3.75
N ARG A 732 25.74 -8.33 -3.08
CA ARG A 732 27.05 -7.71 -3.08
C ARG A 732 28.01 -8.53 -2.21
N ARG A 733 29.04 -9.10 -2.83
CA ARG A 733 30.07 -9.92 -2.18
C ARG A 733 31.20 -9.08 -1.62
N LYS A 734 31.66 -8.10 -2.41
CA LYS A 734 32.85 -7.31 -2.09
C LYS A 734 32.67 -5.85 -2.47
N SER A 735 33.26 -4.95 -1.67
CA SER A 735 33.37 -3.52 -1.97
C SER A 735 34.78 -3.04 -1.65
N GLN A 736 35.44 -2.42 -2.62
CA GLN A 736 36.83 -2.00 -2.50
C GLN A 736 37.02 -0.57 -2.98
N VAL A 737 37.54 0.28 -2.12
CA VAL A 737 38.02 1.61 -2.49
C VAL A 737 39.41 1.47 -3.11
N LYS A 738 39.58 2.02 -4.30
CA LYS A 738 40.81 1.98 -5.08
C LYS A 738 41.41 3.37 -5.25
N ASP A 739 42.74 3.40 -5.28
CA ASP A 739 43.55 4.53 -5.75
C ASP A 739 44.42 4.00 -6.91
N GLY A 740 44.04 4.35 -8.13
CA GLY A 740 44.54 3.68 -9.34
C GLY A 740 44.25 2.17 -9.30
N SER A 741 45.28 1.35 -9.49
CA SER A 741 45.15 -0.12 -9.43
C SER A 741 45.22 -0.69 -8.02
N ALA A 742 45.62 0.10 -7.02
CA ALA A 742 45.82 -0.36 -5.65
C ALA A 742 44.50 -0.35 -4.87
N VAL A 743 44.21 -1.44 -4.15
CA VAL A 743 43.11 -1.46 -3.18
C VAL A 743 43.60 -0.80 -1.90
N VAL A 744 42.94 0.30 -1.53
CA VAL A 744 43.27 1.08 -0.33
C VAL A 744 42.45 0.64 0.87
N LEU A 745 41.18 0.30 0.66
CA LEU A 745 40.27 -0.14 1.70
C LEU A 745 39.28 -1.16 1.13
N THR A 746 39.07 -2.26 1.85
CA THR A 746 37.95 -3.18 1.57
C THR A 746 36.90 -2.93 2.66
N THR A 747 35.73 -2.43 2.25
CA THR A 747 34.63 -2.10 3.18
C THR A 747 33.64 -3.25 3.35
N LEU A 748 33.66 -4.22 2.44
CA LEU A 748 32.86 -5.43 2.48
C LEU A 748 33.66 -6.57 1.86
N ASP A 749 33.68 -7.71 2.54
CA ASP A 749 34.20 -8.98 2.04
C ASP A 749 33.41 -10.12 2.70
N SER A 750 32.41 -10.62 1.99
CA SER A 750 31.52 -11.67 2.48
C SER A 750 31.59 -12.89 1.58
N ASP A 751 31.45 -14.07 2.18
CA ASP A 751 31.10 -15.28 1.44
C ASP A 751 29.58 -15.33 1.32
N VAL A 752 29.09 -15.37 0.08
CA VAL A 752 27.65 -15.32 -0.21
C VAL A 752 27.15 -16.75 -0.49
N ASP A 753 26.17 -17.21 0.28
CA ASP A 753 25.52 -18.50 0.07
C ASP A 753 24.64 -18.50 -1.19
N ALA A 754 24.71 -19.58 -1.97
CA ALA A 754 24.02 -19.68 -3.26
C ALA A 754 22.49 -19.75 -3.14
N ASN A 755 21.98 -20.30 -2.05
CA ASN A 755 20.56 -20.51 -1.83
C ASN A 755 19.88 -19.30 -1.19
N THR A 756 20.62 -18.49 -0.44
CA THR A 756 20.06 -17.33 0.27
C THR A 756 20.50 -16.00 -0.31
N GLY A 757 21.63 -15.96 -1.02
CA GLY A 757 22.26 -14.70 -1.43
C GLY A 757 22.72 -13.88 -0.23
N ARG A 758 23.06 -14.50 0.90
CA ARG A 758 23.50 -13.81 2.12
C ARG A 758 24.82 -14.37 2.64
#